data_AF-A0A2A4ET41-F1
#
_entry.id   AF-A0A2A4ET41-F1
#
_cell.length_a   1.000
_cell.length_b   1.000
_cell.length_c   1.000
_cell.angle_alpha   90.00
_cell.angle_beta   90.00
_cell.angle_gamma   90.00
#
_symmetry.space_group_name_H-M   'P 1'
#
loop_
_entity.id
_entity.type
_entity.pdbx_description
1 polymer ?
#
loop_
_entity_poly.entity_id
_entity_poly.type
_entity_poly.pdbx_seq_one_letter_code
_entity_poly.pdbx_strand_id
1 'polypeptide(L)'
;MASLNKAALVSSLQAVRGVASARRTRRILTGLLIFLVLFGLFGFFAAPPLIRHIAEQQLSKQLDRPATIGRIALNPYTLNLEADSVHIGERGGAGDFIDIARLIVRPSWASLFRAAPIVNEVQLDSPSFHIIRYDAQRFNFTDLIEKFSKQPSTPNSKPTLFSVSNIRLENGRIDFDDRLLGMKHVIDQWKLGIPFIATLPSKTDIFVQPLLRARIDGSPLAIDGKTKPFAASRESEVALRFDGLDMPRLLSYVPVKLPVTVRTGKLSSDLKLNFVMSDDAPTLRISGTTDLDDVDAVDQNNAPFVSLHQLHVAAATLEPLKNIYRFDDIRIDAPTVALARDKAGVLSVQRMFAPAPGAATDAAQSASTVPAASAASAASGVAAPTEAEKPPAPFDLSIKRFELTGGTVNFRDDTPAQPVTLGITDVSSTLTDFAMLGKSPAHYTLGASLKGGGSVAAAGAFTLAAQTADAKLDLKTLPLPLVQPYLAGATAARIADGTLSASVNLNTNWGKSPLDLKVNDSTLTLQSLKLNVPGVKQQAIGLAQADVKIDQVDLAARNAVVTSVDLTGLVVNAQRLKDGRIDLAALADSPATAPRRAAPRTAQPAAKEAAWHYKIGELSLKDGSADFTDNTTPRPVKLSVTPLQLKVQQISDDMSHPLPIDLQATLNRKGTLGVTGNVTATPLKLVLKINANRLDAAAFEPYFGNKLNATIASALLNANGEVALSQNKALQVEYRGDVALVDVRMLDKATSDPFAGWRSLALANLKANYSERGTDVDASRVTFAGFYGRVLLDAQGKLNLSQVVAQQTGEAQSLTRDKNAKGEAVPLTPQAASDASEAVAASAPHPASGPAPTVVAATPPQSPVKLHFGQLLLQDGRVTYTDNFIKPNYTANLVSITGKIGAFGTQSTTSAPVDVAAKLAANGPLSIRGSVNPLIAKPALDLTASAHDIELTNLTPYSAKYAGYPITKGKLNVDLHYQLANDQLSANNHIFIDQLTFGDHVDNSTATKLPVRLAISLLKNSRGEIDVNIPVSGSLSNPEFSIGGLIWHAVLNLLEKAVTAPFSLIANAFGGGNSEELGYVEFDPGSAKLSDAATKKLDTIIKVLTEKSSIRIDLIGRVDPAADGPGLRTAYVDGLVKQLKIKDTVGKGESVDTSTVTVDPADYDKYLSKAYKAADFKKPHNFVGLTKSLPADEMKSAIAEHAPVNDASLRELAQQRAQAVQQYFEGKIDSSRVFIVAPKLDAQGIKDKGAATRVDFGLK
;
A
#
# COMPACT_ATOMS: atom_id res chain seq x y z
N MET A 1 -60.82 52.53 69.16
CA MET A 1 -61.80 52.69 70.25
C MET A 1 -61.48 53.96 71.02
N ALA A 2 -62.35 54.96 70.95
CA ALA A 2 -62.50 56.07 71.88
C ALA A 2 -63.86 56.70 71.61
N SER A 3 -64.75 56.69 72.60
CA SER A 3 -66.15 57.13 72.52
C SER A 3 -66.22 58.64 72.29
N LEU A 4 -66.80 59.06 71.15
CA LEU A 4 -67.12 60.47 70.88
C LEU A 4 -68.26 60.94 71.78
N ASN A 5 -67.92 61.82 72.72
CA ASN A 5 -68.81 62.42 73.69
C ASN A 5 -69.73 63.44 72.99
N LYS A 6 -71.05 63.18 72.97
CA LYS A 6 -72.07 64.00 72.27
C LYS A 6 -72.13 65.46 72.79
N ALA A 7 -71.59 65.72 73.98
CA ALA A 7 -71.53 67.05 74.59
C ALA A 7 -70.46 67.99 73.96
N ALA A 8 -69.36 67.45 73.40
CA ALA A 8 -68.31 68.28 72.78
C ALA A 8 -68.67 68.76 71.36
N LEU A 9 -69.61 68.08 70.69
CA LEU A 9 -70.09 68.43 69.35
C LEU A 9 -71.11 69.58 69.38
N VAL A 10 -71.83 69.76 70.50
CA VAL A 10 -72.80 70.86 70.64
C VAL A 10 -72.11 72.19 70.98
N SER A 11 -71.03 72.20 71.77
CA SER A 11 -70.32 73.45 72.09
C SER A 11 -69.48 73.97 70.92
N SER A 12 -68.92 73.08 70.10
CA SER A 12 -68.21 73.44 68.86
C SER A 12 -69.18 73.95 67.78
N LEU A 13 -70.39 73.41 67.68
CA LEU A 13 -71.44 73.93 66.79
C LEU A 13 -72.00 75.30 67.23
N GLN A 14 -72.02 75.61 68.53
CA GLN A 14 -72.42 76.94 69.02
C GLN A 14 -71.34 78.01 68.80
N ALA A 15 -70.05 77.67 68.94
CA ALA A 15 -68.95 78.59 68.62
C ALA A 15 -68.90 78.94 67.13
N VAL A 16 -69.20 77.99 66.24
CA VAL A 16 -69.31 78.23 64.79
C VAL A 16 -70.53 79.09 64.43
N ARG A 17 -71.65 78.95 65.15
CA ARG A 17 -72.86 79.78 64.93
C ARG A 17 -72.66 81.25 65.32
N GLY A 18 -71.87 81.51 66.37
CA GLY A 18 -71.51 82.87 66.79
C GLY A 18 -70.61 83.59 65.77
N VAL A 19 -69.58 82.91 65.26
CA VAL A 19 -68.66 83.47 64.24
C VAL A 19 -69.36 83.69 62.89
N ALA A 20 -70.30 82.82 62.51
CA ALA A 20 -71.09 82.94 61.28
C ALA A 20 -72.09 84.11 61.28
N SER A 21 -72.54 84.60 62.44
CA SER A 21 -73.54 85.68 62.56
C SER A 21 -72.98 87.11 62.62
N ALA A 22 -71.66 87.30 62.74
CA ALA A 22 -71.06 88.64 62.81
C ALA A 22 -71.14 89.37 61.46
N ARG A 23 -71.50 90.68 61.46
CA ARG A 23 -71.65 91.50 60.24
C ARG A 23 -70.40 91.50 59.34
N ARG A 24 -69.21 91.46 59.94
CA ARG A 24 -67.93 91.40 59.20
C ARG A 24 -67.78 90.05 58.48
N THR A 25 -68.10 88.95 59.16
CA THR A 25 -68.10 87.61 58.58
C THR A 25 -69.16 87.48 57.48
N ARG A 26 -70.37 88.05 57.66
CA ARG A 26 -71.44 88.02 56.66
C ARG A 26 -71.09 88.83 55.40
N ARG A 27 -70.46 90.00 55.52
CA ARG A 27 -69.93 90.77 54.37
C ARG A 27 -68.79 90.04 53.66
N ILE A 28 -67.89 89.41 54.41
CA ILE A 28 -66.84 88.57 53.85
C ILE A 28 -67.46 87.37 53.11
N LEU A 29 -68.44 86.68 53.70
CA LEU A 29 -69.16 85.55 53.08
C LEU A 29 -69.93 85.96 51.82
N THR A 30 -70.68 87.07 51.84
CA THR A 30 -71.38 87.57 50.65
C THR A 30 -70.37 88.01 49.58
N GLY A 31 -69.27 88.67 49.95
CA GLY A 31 -68.20 89.03 49.03
C GLY A 31 -67.51 87.80 48.41
N LEU A 32 -67.27 86.75 49.21
CA LEU A 32 -66.72 85.48 48.74
C LEU A 32 -67.68 84.73 47.83
N LEU A 33 -68.99 84.79 48.11
CA LEU A 33 -70.04 84.20 47.27
C LEU A 33 -70.17 84.95 45.93
N ILE A 34 -70.21 86.28 45.95
CA ILE A 34 -70.20 87.11 44.74
C ILE A 34 -68.94 86.85 43.93
N PHE A 35 -67.78 86.79 44.59
CA PHE A 35 -66.53 86.45 43.93
C PHE A 35 -66.58 85.05 43.33
N LEU A 36 -67.05 84.02 44.04
CA LEU A 36 -67.19 82.65 43.53
C LEU A 36 -68.13 82.58 42.31
N VAL A 37 -69.24 83.32 42.30
CA VAL A 37 -70.19 83.37 41.18
C VAL A 37 -69.61 84.13 39.99
N LEU A 38 -69.00 85.29 40.20
CA LEU A 38 -68.34 86.06 39.14
C LEU A 38 -67.13 85.32 38.56
N PHE A 39 -66.35 84.65 39.42
CA PHE A 39 -65.23 83.80 39.02
C PHE A 39 -65.71 82.58 38.23
N GLY A 40 -66.85 81.98 38.62
CA GLY A 40 -67.52 80.92 37.86
C GLY A 40 -67.99 81.39 36.48
N LEU A 41 -68.75 82.49 36.42
CA LEU A 41 -69.25 83.07 35.17
C LEU A 41 -68.10 83.45 34.21
N PHE A 42 -67.06 84.11 34.72
CA PHE A 42 -65.88 84.45 33.94
C PHE A 42 -65.15 83.17 33.48
N GLY A 43 -64.90 82.23 34.37
CA GLY A 43 -64.16 81.01 34.08
C GLY A 43 -64.85 80.03 33.14
N PHE A 44 -66.19 79.92 33.17
CA PHE A 44 -66.96 79.03 32.28
C PHE A 44 -67.31 79.63 30.92
N PHE A 45 -67.53 80.95 30.83
CA PHE A 45 -68.04 81.58 29.58
C PHE A 45 -67.06 82.55 28.91
N ALA A 46 -66.32 83.35 29.68
CA ALA A 46 -65.39 84.34 29.10
C ALA A 46 -63.98 83.76 28.91
N ALA A 47 -63.51 82.93 29.84
CA ALA A 47 -62.17 82.38 29.80
C ALA A 47 -61.95 81.39 28.63
N PRO A 48 -62.85 80.45 28.28
CA PRO A 48 -62.58 79.50 27.20
C PRO A 48 -62.29 80.14 25.81
N PRO A 49 -63.10 81.08 25.28
CA PRO A 49 -62.79 81.73 24.01
C PRO A 49 -61.55 82.63 24.09
N LEU A 50 -61.30 83.26 25.24
CA LEU A 50 -60.09 84.07 25.46
C LEU A 50 -58.82 83.20 25.48
N ILE A 51 -58.85 82.09 26.22
CA ILE A 51 -57.76 81.12 26.28
C ILE A 51 -57.51 80.55 24.88
N ARG A 52 -58.56 80.27 24.09
CA ARG A 52 -58.42 79.78 22.71
C ARG A 52 -57.65 80.79 21.85
N HIS A 53 -58.11 82.04 21.79
CA HIS A 53 -57.47 83.06 20.97
C HIS A 53 -56.02 83.35 21.39
N ILE A 54 -55.78 83.45 22.70
CA ILE A 54 -54.43 83.69 23.23
C ILE A 54 -53.54 82.46 23.00
N ALA A 55 -54.04 81.25 23.21
CA ALA A 55 -53.28 80.02 23.00
C ALA A 55 -52.93 79.83 21.52
N GLU A 56 -53.87 80.03 20.59
CA GLU A 56 -53.59 79.95 19.14
C GLU A 56 -52.53 80.99 18.72
N GLN A 57 -52.65 82.25 19.18
CA GLN A 57 -51.66 83.29 18.89
C GLN A 57 -50.29 83.00 19.51
N GLN A 58 -50.25 82.61 20.78
CA GLN A 58 -49.01 82.34 21.50
C GLN A 58 -48.35 81.06 21.00
N LEU A 59 -49.10 79.98 20.80
CA LEU A 59 -48.57 78.75 20.21
C LEU A 59 -48.02 79.03 18.82
N SER A 60 -48.76 79.77 17.97
CA SER A 60 -48.29 80.05 16.61
C SER A 60 -47.03 80.90 16.60
N LYS A 61 -46.95 81.91 17.49
CA LYS A 61 -45.79 82.80 17.63
C LYS A 61 -44.58 82.11 18.26
N GLN A 62 -44.80 81.27 19.27
CA GLN A 62 -43.71 80.59 19.98
C GLN A 62 -43.15 79.44 19.13
N LEU A 63 -44.00 78.73 18.37
CA LEU A 63 -43.62 77.61 17.52
C LEU A 63 -43.26 78.00 16.08
N ASP A 64 -43.44 79.26 15.68
CA ASP A 64 -43.27 79.74 14.30
C ASP A 64 -44.05 78.90 13.26
N ARG A 65 -45.21 78.37 13.66
CA ARG A 65 -46.04 77.41 12.93
C ARG A 65 -47.52 77.75 13.12
N PRO A 66 -48.41 77.57 12.12
CA PRO A 66 -49.83 77.81 12.32
C PRO A 66 -50.39 76.80 13.33
N ALA A 67 -50.97 77.28 14.43
CA ALA A 67 -51.62 76.45 15.44
C ALA A 67 -53.10 76.84 15.59
N THR A 68 -53.99 75.86 15.50
CA THR A 68 -55.44 76.02 15.64
C THR A 68 -55.99 75.07 16.69
N ILE A 69 -56.98 75.53 17.47
CA ILE A 69 -57.64 74.71 18.50
C ILE A 69 -59.13 74.69 18.19
N GLY A 70 -59.75 73.51 18.12
CA GLY A 70 -61.18 73.39 17.83
C GLY A 70 -62.07 73.96 18.94
N ARG A 71 -61.91 73.43 20.16
CA ARG A 71 -62.70 73.82 21.35
C ARG A 71 -61.81 73.85 22.59
N ILE A 72 -62.06 74.82 23.49
CA ILE A 72 -61.52 74.82 24.85
C ILE A 72 -62.67 74.77 25.85
N ALA A 73 -62.52 73.98 26.90
CA ALA A 73 -63.39 73.97 28.08
C ALA A 73 -62.55 74.15 29.34
N LEU A 74 -63.02 74.99 30.28
CA LEU A 74 -62.38 75.22 31.57
C LEU A 74 -63.41 75.11 32.68
N ASN A 75 -63.10 74.32 33.71
CA ASN A 75 -63.82 74.37 34.98
C ASN A 75 -62.99 75.16 35.99
N PRO A 76 -63.35 76.42 36.33
CA PRO A 76 -62.52 77.30 37.16
C PRO A 76 -62.41 76.84 38.62
N TYR A 77 -63.36 76.05 39.14
CA TYR A 77 -63.30 75.56 40.51
C TYR A 77 -62.33 74.38 40.67
N THR A 78 -62.28 73.51 39.67
CA THR A 78 -61.37 72.34 39.64
C THR A 78 -60.09 72.58 38.88
N LEU A 79 -59.99 73.72 38.18
CA LEU A 79 -58.94 74.05 37.20
C LEU A 79 -58.81 73.05 36.03
N ASN A 80 -59.83 72.22 35.77
CA ASN A 80 -59.77 71.28 34.64
C ASN A 80 -59.85 72.01 33.30
N LEU A 81 -58.75 72.02 32.55
CA LEU A 81 -58.63 72.59 31.21
C LEU A 81 -58.63 71.46 30.18
N GLU A 82 -59.54 71.52 29.22
CA GLU A 82 -59.66 70.55 28.12
C GLU A 82 -59.61 71.30 26.78
N ALA A 83 -58.80 70.82 25.83
CA ALA A 83 -58.67 71.35 24.49
C ALA A 83 -58.88 70.23 23.46
N ASP A 84 -59.90 70.34 22.62
CA ASP A 84 -60.21 69.38 21.56
C ASP A 84 -59.68 69.87 20.20
N SER A 85 -59.20 68.93 19.38
CA SER A 85 -58.71 69.16 18.00
C SER A 85 -57.64 70.26 17.95
N VAL A 86 -56.52 70.02 18.63
CA VAL A 86 -55.33 70.88 18.57
C VAL A 86 -54.52 70.46 17.35
N HIS A 87 -54.41 71.33 16.36
CA HIS A 87 -53.63 71.10 15.15
C HIS A 87 -52.49 72.12 15.07
N ILE A 88 -51.29 71.64 14.76
CA ILE A 88 -50.09 72.43 14.53
C ILE A 88 -49.55 72.01 13.16
N GLY A 89 -49.56 72.94 12.20
CA GLY A 89 -49.07 72.71 10.85
C GLY A 89 -47.55 72.88 10.73
N GLU A 90 -47.01 72.53 9.57
CA GLU A 90 -45.59 72.68 9.28
C GLU A 90 -45.14 74.12 9.05
N ARG A 91 -43.82 74.33 9.20
CA ARG A 91 -43.19 75.63 8.93
C ARG A 91 -43.36 75.97 7.45
N GLY A 92 -44.12 77.03 7.15
CA GLY A 92 -44.46 77.44 5.77
C GLY A 92 -45.92 77.13 5.37
N GLY A 93 -46.70 76.49 6.24
CA GLY A 93 -48.16 76.36 6.10
C GLY A 93 -48.66 75.21 5.22
N ALA A 94 -47.77 74.37 4.68
CA ALA A 94 -48.12 73.18 3.91
C ALA A 94 -47.63 71.92 4.63
N GLY A 95 -48.57 71.08 5.09
CA GLY A 95 -48.32 69.81 5.77
C GLY A 95 -48.69 69.82 7.26
N ASP A 96 -48.94 68.63 7.79
CA ASP A 96 -49.29 68.39 9.19
C ASP A 96 -48.02 68.15 10.01
N PHE A 97 -47.91 68.71 11.22
CA PHE A 97 -46.78 68.48 12.13
C PHE A 97 -47.21 67.74 13.41
N ILE A 98 -48.20 68.29 14.13
CA ILE A 98 -48.78 67.67 15.33
C ILE A 98 -50.30 67.84 15.33
N ASP A 99 -51.01 66.74 15.48
CA ASP A 99 -52.46 66.72 15.67
C ASP A 99 -52.80 66.05 17.01
N ILE A 100 -53.69 66.63 17.80
CA ILE A 100 -54.12 66.06 19.09
C ILE A 100 -55.65 66.12 19.13
N ALA A 101 -56.30 64.96 19.22
CA ALA A 101 -57.75 64.90 19.29
C ALA A 101 -58.27 65.56 20.58
N ARG A 102 -57.63 65.28 21.72
CA ARG A 102 -57.99 65.88 23.01
C ARG A 102 -56.79 66.00 23.96
N LEU A 103 -56.64 67.17 24.58
CA LEU A 103 -55.65 67.49 25.61
C LEU A 103 -56.36 67.90 26.90
N ILE A 104 -56.06 67.23 28.03
CA ILE A 104 -56.59 67.54 29.35
C ILE A 104 -55.43 67.91 30.28
N VAL A 105 -55.53 69.06 30.96
CA VAL A 105 -54.55 69.51 31.95
C VAL A 105 -55.30 69.92 33.22
N ARG A 106 -54.91 69.38 34.38
CA ARG A 106 -55.50 69.72 35.69
C ARG A 106 -54.47 70.31 36.64
N PRO A 107 -54.21 71.62 36.60
CA PRO A 107 -53.40 72.31 37.59
C PRO A 107 -54.02 72.21 38.99
N SER A 108 -53.19 72.31 40.03
CA SER A 108 -53.65 72.23 41.42
C SER A 108 -53.61 73.59 42.10
N TRP A 109 -54.67 73.95 42.83
CA TRP A 109 -54.64 75.13 43.70
C TRP A 109 -53.52 75.09 44.75
N ALA A 110 -53.01 73.88 45.08
CA ALA A 110 -51.85 73.70 45.94
C ALA A 110 -50.59 74.42 45.42
N SER A 111 -50.49 74.71 44.12
CA SER A 111 -49.36 75.44 43.54
C SER A 111 -49.15 76.82 44.14
N LEU A 112 -50.24 77.55 44.43
CA LEU A 112 -50.16 78.88 45.03
C LEU A 112 -49.65 78.83 46.48
N PHE A 113 -50.04 77.78 47.22
CA PHE A 113 -49.65 77.60 48.62
C PHE A 113 -48.25 77.02 48.79
N ARG A 114 -47.77 76.23 47.82
CA ARG A 114 -46.45 75.59 47.86
C ARG A 114 -45.37 76.33 47.07
N ALA A 115 -45.70 77.45 46.43
CA ALA A 115 -44.82 78.23 45.57
C ALA A 115 -44.08 77.35 44.52
N ALA A 116 -44.76 76.32 44.03
CA ALA A 116 -44.22 75.34 43.09
C ALA A 116 -45.31 74.95 42.07
N PRO A 117 -44.99 74.80 40.78
CA PRO A 117 -45.93 74.26 39.79
C PRO A 117 -46.33 72.83 40.17
N ILE A 118 -47.63 72.61 40.38
CA ILE A 118 -48.23 71.32 40.74
C ILE A 118 -49.38 71.05 39.79
N VAL A 119 -49.26 69.98 39.02
CA VAL A 119 -50.27 69.53 38.05
C VAL A 119 -50.70 68.12 38.46
N ASN A 120 -52.00 67.93 38.68
CA ASN A 120 -52.56 66.65 39.12
C ASN A 120 -52.68 65.63 37.97
N GLU A 121 -52.83 66.11 36.74
CA GLU A 121 -53.06 65.28 35.55
C GLU A 121 -52.69 66.02 34.26
N VAL A 122 -52.05 65.30 33.34
CA VAL A 122 -51.83 65.72 31.95
C VAL A 122 -52.18 64.52 31.06
N GLN A 123 -53.23 64.61 30.27
CA GLN A 123 -53.65 63.53 29.37
C GLN A 123 -53.71 64.00 27.92
N LEU A 124 -53.07 63.27 27.02
CA LEU A 124 -53.17 63.42 25.56
C LEU A 124 -53.87 62.18 25.00
N ASP A 125 -54.96 62.36 24.26
CA ASP A 125 -55.68 61.27 23.58
C ASP A 125 -55.55 61.42 22.07
N SER A 126 -55.17 60.32 21.41
CA SER A 126 -54.94 60.18 19.98
C SER A 126 -54.04 61.26 19.35
N PRO A 127 -52.83 61.53 19.89
CA PRO A 127 -51.92 62.47 19.25
C PRO A 127 -51.18 61.83 18.05
N SER A 128 -51.13 62.53 16.92
CA SER A 128 -50.41 62.16 15.71
C SER A 128 -49.24 63.10 15.47
N PHE A 129 -48.04 62.56 15.26
CA PHE A 129 -46.81 63.31 14.99
C PHE A 129 -46.28 62.94 13.61
N HIS A 130 -45.97 63.95 12.80
CA HIS A 130 -45.25 63.74 11.54
C HIS A 130 -43.80 64.22 11.70
N ILE A 131 -42.85 63.29 11.64
CA ILE A 131 -41.43 63.59 11.86
C ILE A 131 -40.67 63.32 10.57
N ILE A 132 -39.94 64.32 10.07
CA ILE A 132 -39.10 64.20 8.88
C ILE A 132 -37.65 64.44 9.27
N ARG A 133 -36.78 63.49 8.94
CA ARG A 133 -35.33 63.67 9.05
C ARG A 133 -34.76 64.03 7.69
N TYR A 134 -34.10 65.19 7.61
CA TYR A 134 -33.47 65.67 6.38
C TYR A 134 -32.01 65.20 6.26
N ASP A 135 -31.26 65.20 7.36
CA ASP A 135 -29.88 64.72 7.43
C ASP A 135 -29.51 64.25 8.84
N ALA A 136 -28.21 64.07 9.14
CA ALA A 136 -27.74 63.49 10.38
C ALA A 136 -28.21 64.24 11.64
N GLN A 137 -28.35 65.58 11.58
CA GLN A 137 -28.67 66.44 12.72
C GLN A 137 -29.93 67.30 12.51
N ARG A 138 -30.46 67.38 11.28
CA ARG A 138 -31.63 68.21 10.96
C ARG A 138 -32.91 67.41 10.76
N PHE A 139 -33.92 67.78 11.54
CA PHE A 139 -35.31 67.33 11.47
C PHE A 139 -36.23 68.51 11.16
N ASN A 140 -37.48 68.24 10.81
CA ASN A 140 -38.54 69.25 10.65
C ASN A 140 -38.83 70.08 11.92
N PHE A 141 -38.29 69.69 13.08
CA PHE A 141 -38.41 70.42 14.34
C PHE A 141 -37.07 70.89 14.95
N THR A 142 -35.93 70.72 14.26
CA THR A 142 -34.62 71.15 14.81
C THR A 142 -34.58 72.65 15.10
N ASP A 143 -35.27 73.46 14.30
CA ASP A 143 -35.43 74.90 14.52
C ASP A 143 -36.09 75.22 15.87
N LEU A 144 -37.06 74.40 16.31
CA LEU A 144 -37.68 74.53 17.63
C LEU A 144 -36.68 74.21 18.74
N ILE A 145 -35.89 73.15 18.58
CA ILE A 145 -34.86 72.79 19.55
C ILE A 145 -33.85 73.93 19.70
N GLU A 146 -33.28 74.42 18.60
CA GLU A 146 -32.31 75.52 18.60
C GLU A 146 -32.86 76.81 19.23
N LYS A 147 -34.15 77.10 19.01
CA LYS A 147 -34.84 78.24 19.61
C LYS A 147 -34.96 78.11 21.13
N PHE A 148 -35.27 76.92 21.64
CA PHE A 148 -35.51 76.68 23.06
C PHE A 148 -34.29 76.17 23.86
N SER A 149 -33.19 75.78 23.21
CA SER A 149 -32.00 75.18 23.85
C SER A 149 -30.90 76.15 24.27
N LYS A 150 -31.02 77.45 23.97
CA LYS A 150 -30.06 78.49 24.41
C LYS A 150 -30.07 78.61 25.95
N GLN A 151 -29.08 78.02 26.61
CA GLN A 151 -28.96 78.05 28.08
C GLN A 151 -28.64 79.46 28.62
N PRO A 152 -29.18 79.83 29.80
CA PRO A 152 -28.62 80.91 30.61
C PRO A 152 -27.32 80.46 31.30
N SER A 153 -26.28 81.28 31.20
CA SER A 153 -24.95 81.02 31.75
C SER A 153 -24.92 81.20 33.28
N THR A 154 -25.11 80.14 34.08
CA THR A 154 -24.53 79.93 35.46
C THR A 154 -25.07 78.64 36.13
N PRO A 155 -24.24 77.63 36.46
CA PRO A 155 -24.69 76.33 36.97
C PRO A 155 -24.61 76.22 38.51
N ASN A 156 -25.27 77.11 39.27
CA ASN A 156 -25.22 77.05 40.75
C ASN A 156 -26.55 77.35 41.47
N SER A 157 -27.69 77.15 40.81
CA SER A 157 -29.01 77.30 41.43
C SER A 157 -29.56 75.96 41.93
N LYS A 158 -30.18 75.96 43.13
CA LYS A 158 -30.91 74.81 43.68
C LYS A 158 -31.96 74.32 42.67
N PRO A 159 -32.23 73.01 42.56
CA PRO A 159 -33.17 72.48 41.58
C PRO A 159 -34.57 73.11 41.76
N THR A 160 -35.16 73.53 40.64
CA THR A 160 -36.52 74.07 40.61
C THR A 160 -37.51 73.03 41.13
N LEU A 161 -38.32 73.41 42.11
CA LEU A 161 -39.31 72.53 42.74
C LEU A 161 -40.58 72.46 41.87
N PHE A 162 -40.97 71.26 41.44
CA PHE A 162 -42.23 71.02 40.73
C PHE A 162 -42.78 69.61 41.01
N SER A 163 -44.05 69.38 40.67
CA SER A 163 -44.69 68.06 40.71
C SER A 163 -45.75 67.92 39.62
N VAL A 164 -45.64 66.93 38.75
CA VAL A 164 -46.65 66.58 37.76
C VAL A 164 -47.10 65.14 38.04
N SER A 165 -48.39 64.90 38.23
CA SER A 165 -48.97 63.57 38.43
C SER A 165 -49.80 63.15 37.22
N ASN A 166 -50.01 61.85 37.08
CA ASN A 166 -50.87 61.21 36.08
C ASN A 166 -50.64 61.71 34.65
N ILE A 167 -49.40 61.65 34.16
CA ILE A 167 -49.10 61.95 32.76
C ILE A 167 -49.51 60.73 31.94
N ARG A 168 -50.49 60.89 31.05
CA ARG A 168 -51.00 59.81 30.20
C ARG A 168 -51.05 60.23 28.75
N LEU A 169 -50.67 59.32 27.87
CA LEU A 169 -50.84 59.42 26.45
C LEU A 169 -51.49 58.13 25.98
N GLU A 170 -52.57 58.22 25.23
CA GLU A 170 -53.34 57.08 24.72
C GLU A 170 -53.51 57.20 23.21
N ASN A 171 -53.51 56.05 22.50
CA ASN A 171 -53.80 55.95 21.07
C ASN A 171 -52.93 56.81 20.13
N GLY A 172 -51.68 57.11 20.51
CA GLY A 172 -50.82 57.96 19.69
C GLY A 172 -50.28 57.28 18.43
N ARG A 173 -49.89 58.10 17.45
CA ARG A 173 -49.26 57.69 16.19
C ARG A 173 -48.08 58.59 15.85
N ILE A 174 -47.00 58.04 15.32
CA ILE A 174 -45.85 58.76 14.79
C ILE A 174 -45.55 58.21 13.40
N ASP A 175 -45.64 59.06 12.38
CA ASP A 175 -45.17 58.75 11.04
C ASP A 175 -43.78 59.39 10.88
N PHE A 176 -42.75 58.55 10.78
CA PHE A 176 -41.34 58.97 10.69
C PHE A 176 -40.79 58.74 9.27
N ASP A 177 -40.49 59.82 8.57
CA ASP A 177 -39.91 59.84 7.21
C ASP A 177 -38.42 60.18 7.29
N ASP A 178 -37.56 59.16 7.20
CA ASP A 178 -36.11 59.34 7.16
C ASP A 178 -35.63 59.47 5.71
N ARG A 179 -35.46 60.71 5.26
CA ARG A 179 -35.00 61.01 3.90
C ARG A 179 -33.50 60.81 3.70
N LEU A 180 -32.72 60.76 4.79
CA LEU A 180 -31.29 60.49 4.72
C LEU A 180 -31.04 59.02 4.34
N LEU A 181 -31.83 58.11 4.93
CA LEU A 181 -31.73 56.67 4.69
C LEU A 181 -32.73 56.15 3.66
N GLY A 182 -33.71 56.97 3.24
CA GLY A 182 -34.77 56.58 2.32
C GLY A 182 -35.80 55.62 2.94
N MET A 183 -35.98 55.69 4.27
CA MET A 183 -36.79 54.77 5.06
C MET A 183 -38.01 55.46 5.66
N LYS A 184 -39.10 54.72 5.85
CA LYS A 184 -40.31 55.20 6.53
C LYS A 184 -40.71 54.24 7.63
N HIS A 185 -40.96 54.79 8.82
CA HIS A 185 -41.41 54.04 9.98
C HIS A 185 -42.77 54.55 10.45
N VAL A 186 -43.65 53.63 10.84
CA VAL A 186 -44.94 53.96 11.46
C VAL A 186 -44.96 53.39 12.87
N ILE A 187 -45.11 54.26 13.85
CA ILE A 187 -45.27 53.88 15.25
C ILE A 187 -46.72 54.15 15.63
N ASP A 188 -47.54 53.11 15.84
CA ASP A 188 -48.95 53.25 16.21
C ASP A 188 -49.25 52.65 17.59
N GLN A 189 -50.48 52.85 18.07
CA GLN A 189 -50.93 52.44 19.40
C GLN A 189 -49.99 52.92 20.53
N TRP A 190 -49.41 54.11 20.34
CA TRP A 190 -48.48 54.68 21.29
C TRP A 190 -49.20 55.06 22.58
N LYS A 191 -48.79 54.44 23.68
CA LYS A 191 -49.34 54.67 25.02
C LYS A 191 -48.21 54.90 26.00
N LEU A 192 -48.23 56.05 26.67
CA LEU A 192 -47.25 56.43 27.69
C LEU A 192 -47.97 56.72 29.00
N GLY A 193 -47.59 56.06 30.09
CA GLY A 193 -48.12 56.34 31.43
C GLY A 193 -47.00 56.65 32.40
N ILE A 194 -47.01 57.83 33.02
CA ILE A 194 -46.07 58.22 34.07
C ILE A 194 -46.88 58.65 35.31
N PRO A 195 -46.85 57.88 36.41
CA PRO A 195 -47.68 58.15 37.59
C PRO A 195 -47.41 59.51 38.23
N PHE A 196 -46.15 59.90 38.38
CA PHE A 196 -45.75 61.25 38.80
C PHE A 196 -44.27 61.52 38.51
N ILE A 197 -43.90 62.80 38.39
CA ILE A 197 -42.54 63.32 38.33
C ILE A 197 -42.47 64.50 39.30
N ALA A 198 -41.58 64.45 40.29
CA ALA A 198 -41.47 65.49 41.31
C ALA A 198 -40.03 65.69 41.80
N THR A 199 -39.60 66.95 41.95
CA THR A 199 -38.29 67.35 42.50
C THR A 199 -38.37 67.81 43.97
N LEU A 200 -39.50 67.56 44.63
CA LEU A 200 -39.70 67.87 46.05
C LEU A 200 -38.83 66.95 46.93
N PRO A 201 -38.07 67.47 47.91
CA PRO A 201 -37.12 66.66 48.72
C PRO A 201 -37.72 65.43 49.42
N SER A 202 -39.02 65.42 49.74
CA SER A 202 -39.72 64.27 50.34
C SER A 202 -40.19 63.22 49.33
N LYS A 203 -39.96 63.44 48.03
CA LYS A 203 -40.47 62.63 46.91
C LYS A 203 -39.37 62.16 45.95
N THR A 204 -38.11 62.54 46.16
CA THR A 204 -36.98 62.17 45.29
C THR A 204 -36.56 60.71 45.42
N ASP A 205 -36.83 60.05 46.55
CA ASP A 205 -36.47 58.66 46.84
C ASP A 205 -37.59 57.62 46.55
N ILE A 206 -38.69 58.05 45.93
CA ILE A 206 -39.81 57.16 45.60
C ILE A 206 -39.65 56.64 44.18
N PHE A 207 -39.87 55.33 43.99
CA PHE A 207 -39.92 54.73 42.66
C PHE A 207 -41.13 55.22 41.86
N VAL A 208 -40.87 55.77 40.69
CA VAL A 208 -41.86 56.05 39.64
C VAL A 208 -41.88 54.85 38.69
N GLN A 209 -43.07 54.38 38.32
CA GLN A 209 -43.25 53.25 37.41
C GLN A 209 -43.79 53.72 36.05
N PRO A 210 -42.93 54.23 35.15
CA PRO A 210 -43.37 54.58 33.81
C PRO A 210 -43.67 53.32 32.98
N LEU A 211 -44.67 53.39 32.11
CA LEU A 211 -44.94 52.38 31.11
C LEU A 211 -45.03 53.00 29.72
N LEU A 212 -44.54 52.27 28.73
CA LEU A 212 -44.66 52.58 27.31
C LEU A 212 -45.15 51.33 26.57
N ARG A 213 -46.14 51.49 25.69
CA ARG A 213 -46.56 50.50 24.71
C ARG A 213 -46.63 51.17 23.34
N ALA A 214 -46.26 50.46 22.28
CA ALA A 214 -46.36 50.92 20.90
C ALA A 214 -46.29 49.72 19.96
N ARG A 215 -46.58 49.91 18.67
CA ARG A 215 -46.12 49.01 17.60
C ARG A 215 -45.27 49.79 16.62
N ILE A 216 -44.09 49.28 16.31
CA ILE A 216 -43.15 49.87 15.34
C ILE A 216 -43.21 49.02 14.08
N ASP A 217 -43.63 49.59 12.95
CA ASP A 217 -43.78 48.90 11.66
C ASP A 217 -44.62 47.61 11.74
N GLY A 218 -45.57 47.58 12.68
CA GLY A 218 -46.42 46.44 12.96
C GLY A 218 -45.94 45.53 14.10
N SER A 219 -44.68 45.63 14.53
CA SER A 219 -44.08 44.82 15.60
C SER A 219 -44.34 45.43 16.99
N PRO A 220 -44.92 44.69 17.96
CA PRO A 220 -45.23 45.24 19.28
C PRO A 220 -43.97 45.55 20.10
N LEU A 221 -44.01 46.67 20.82
CA LEU A 221 -43.00 47.15 21.77
C LEU A 221 -43.66 47.43 23.12
N ALA A 222 -43.08 46.90 24.19
CA ALA A 222 -43.48 47.16 25.56
C ALA A 222 -42.26 47.50 26.43
N ILE A 223 -42.29 48.67 27.07
CA ILE A 223 -41.27 49.08 28.04
C ILE A 223 -41.96 49.34 29.38
N ASP A 224 -41.53 48.62 30.41
CA ASP A 224 -41.99 48.79 31.80
C ASP A 224 -40.80 49.28 32.64
N GLY A 225 -40.88 50.48 33.17
CA GLY A 225 -39.82 51.06 33.99
C GLY A 225 -40.18 51.15 35.47
N LYS A 226 -39.16 51.20 36.31
CA LYS A 226 -39.22 51.51 37.73
C LYS A 226 -37.97 52.30 38.09
N THR A 227 -38.09 53.60 38.33
CA THR A 227 -36.94 54.50 38.42
C THR A 227 -37.08 55.53 39.55
N LYS A 228 -35.94 55.94 40.14
CA LYS A 228 -35.79 57.11 41.03
C LYS A 228 -35.04 58.22 40.29
N PRO A 229 -35.68 58.95 39.35
CA PRO A 229 -34.98 59.82 38.39
C PRO A 229 -34.27 61.02 39.03
N PHE A 230 -34.63 61.40 40.26
CA PHE A 230 -34.07 62.54 40.99
C PHE A 230 -33.29 62.15 42.26
N ALA A 231 -33.17 60.86 42.58
CA ALA A 231 -32.28 60.40 43.65
C ALA A 231 -30.82 60.45 43.17
N ALA A 232 -29.86 60.59 44.10
CA ALA A 232 -28.43 60.59 43.76
C ALA A 232 -27.99 59.29 43.06
N SER A 233 -28.56 58.15 43.47
CA SER A 233 -28.27 56.84 42.88
C SER A 233 -28.90 56.62 41.50
N ARG A 234 -29.92 57.41 41.12
CA ARG A 234 -30.67 57.26 39.85
C ARG A 234 -31.09 55.82 39.53
N GLU A 235 -31.36 55.04 40.57
CA GLU A 235 -31.69 53.62 40.48
C GLU A 235 -32.87 53.40 39.54
N SER A 236 -32.65 52.63 38.46
CA SER A 236 -33.62 52.42 37.39
C SER A 236 -33.61 50.97 36.93
N GLU A 237 -34.78 50.34 36.93
CA GLU A 237 -35.06 49.01 36.39
C GLU A 237 -35.98 49.18 35.19
N VAL A 238 -35.63 48.59 34.04
CA VAL A 238 -36.39 48.69 32.79
C VAL A 238 -36.55 47.30 32.19
N ALA A 239 -37.79 46.84 32.05
CA ALA A 239 -38.12 45.66 31.26
C ALA A 239 -38.52 46.09 29.84
N LEU A 240 -37.75 45.66 28.85
CA LEU A 240 -37.89 45.97 27.44
C LEU A 240 -38.28 44.70 26.69
N ARG A 241 -39.47 44.69 26.08
CA ARG A 241 -40.01 43.57 25.32
C ARG A 241 -40.38 44.02 23.92
N PHE A 242 -39.93 43.29 22.91
CA PHE A 242 -40.36 43.49 21.53
C PHE A 242 -40.38 42.15 20.78
N ASP A 243 -41.27 42.03 19.79
CA ASP A 243 -41.48 40.78 19.05
C ASP A 243 -41.52 41.04 17.54
N GLY A 244 -40.64 40.37 16.79
CA GLY A 244 -40.64 40.37 15.33
C GLY A 244 -40.19 41.67 14.68
N LEU A 245 -39.18 42.36 15.21
CA LEU A 245 -38.64 43.59 14.62
C LEU A 245 -37.82 43.31 13.35
N ASP A 246 -38.08 44.03 12.25
CA ASP A 246 -37.40 43.87 10.96
C ASP A 246 -35.92 44.32 11.04
N MET A 247 -35.00 43.34 10.98
CA MET A 247 -33.56 43.56 11.12
C MET A 247 -32.96 44.41 9.99
N PRO A 248 -33.19 44.10 8.69
CA PRO A 248 -32.71 44.92 7.58
C PRO A 248 -33.06 46.41 7.73
N ARG A 249 -34.29 46.72 8.18
CA ARG A 249 -34.69 48.12 8.45
C ARG A 249 -33.92 48.73 9.62
N LEU A 250 -33.77 48.01 10.72
CA LEU A 250 -33.05 48.49 11.91
C LEU A 250 -31.55 48.70 11.61
N LEU A 251 -30.92 47.80 10.85
CA LEU A 251 -29.48 47.85 10.53
C LEU A 251 -29.09 49.09 9.72
N SER A 252 -30.03 49.71 9.00
CA SER A 252 -29.79 50.97 8.29
C SER A 252 -29.37 52.12 9.22
N TYR A 253 -29.71 52.03 10.52
CA TYR A 253 -29.35 53.00 11.55
C TYR A 253 -28.03 52.70 12.27
N VAL A 254 -27.34 51.62 11.93
CA VAL A 254 -26.04 51.29 12.54
C VAL A 254 -24.98 52.27 12.01
N PRO A 255 -24.24 52.98 12.90
CA PRO A 255 -23.30 54.02 12.49
C PRO A 255 -22.03 53.49 11.80
N VAL A 256 -21.87 52.17 11.72
CA VAL A 256 -20.69 51.48 11.15
C VAL A 256 -21.13 50.64 9.97
N LYS A 257 -20.42 50.75 8.85
CA LYS A 257 -20.65 49.90 7.69
C LYS A 257 -20.26 48.45 8.03
N LEU A 258 -21.25 47.58 8.14
CA LEU A 258 -21.02 46.15 8.38
C LEU A 258 -20.35 45.50 7.16
N PRO A 259 -19.50 44.47 7.37
CA PRO A 259 -18.86 43.76 6.27
C PRO A 259 -19.82 42.85 5.49
N VAL A 260 -21.05 42.67 5.99
CA VAL A 260 -22.11 41.83 5.44
C VAL A 260 -23.40 42.63 5.31
N THR A 261 -24.25 42.25 4.35
CA THR A 261 -25.59 42.81 4.15
C THR A 261 -26.63 41.76 4.57
N VAL A 262 -27.46 42.08 5.56
CA VAL A 262 -28.57 41.21 5.99
C VAL A 262 -29.79 41.50 5.14
N ARG A 263 -30.30 40.48 4.43
CA ARG A 263 -31.45 40.58 3.52
C ARG A 263 -32.77 40.33 4.24
N THR A 264 -32.78 39.38 5.17
CA THR A 264 -33.95 39.01 5.97
C THR A 264 -33.52 38.75 7.41
N GLY A 265 -34.45 38.92 8.35
CA GLY A 265 -34.28 38.57 9.76
C GLY A 265 -35.32 39.25 10.64
N LYS A 266 -35.79 38.55 11.67
CA LYS A 266 -36.71 39.09 12.68
C LYS A 266 -36.10 39.00 14.07
N LEU A 267 -36.11 40.10 14.81
CA LEU A 267 -35.53 40.19 16.15
C LEU A 267 -36.63 40.29 17.21
N SER A 268 -36.59 39.40 18.19
CA SER A 268 -37.47 39.40 19.37
C SER A 268 -36.63 39.41 20.64
N SER A 269 -37.09 40.06 21.71
CA SER A 269 -36.32 40.13 22.95
C SER A 269 -37.19 40.44 24.17
N ASP A 270 -36.79 39.90 25.32
CA ASP A 270 -37.32 40.22 26.65
C ASP A 270 -36.14 40.49 27.58
N LEU A 271 -35.80 41.77 27.75
CA LEU A 271 -34.62 42.25 28.46
C LEU A 271 -35.00 42.99 29.73
N LYS A 272 -34.26 42.73 30.79
CA LYS A 272 -34.28 43.48 32.05
C LYS A 272 -32.98 44.23 32.24
N LEU A 273 -33.04 45.55 32.23
CA LEU A 273 -31.92 46.47 32.39
C LEU A 273 -31.99 47.09 33.80
N ASN A 274 -30.92 46.97 34.58
CA ASN A 274 -30.77 47.61 35.88
C ASN A 274 -29.61 48.61 35.81
N PHE A 275 -29.90 49.87 36.10
CA PHE A 275 -28.95 50.97 36.11
C PHE A 275 -28.88 51.59 37.51
N VAL A 276 -27.66 51.79 38.02
CA VAL A 276 -27.40 52.46 39.29
C VAL A 276 -26.14 53.32 39.18
N MET A 277 -26.21 54.54 39.68
CA MET A 277 -25.07 55.44 39.90
C MET A 277 -24.52 55.22 41.33
N SER A 278 -23.24 54.91 41.46
CA SER A 278 -22.56 54.76 42.75
C SER A 278 -21.22 55.48 42.70
N ASP A 279 -20.96 56.40 43.63
CA ASP A 279 -19.72 57.20 43.68
C ASP A 279 -19.34 57.85 42.33
N ASP A 280 -20.33 58.45 41.66
CA ASP A 280 -20.22 59.03 40.31
C ASP A 280 -19.87 58.05 39.16
N ALA A 281 -19.81 56.74 39.43
CA ALA A 281 -19.63 55.70 38.42
C ALA A 281 -20.97 55.01 38.07
N PRO A 282 -21.34 54.94 36.77
CA PRO A 282 -22.53 54.23 36.34
C PRO A 282 -22.27 52.71 36.30
N THR A 283 -23.25 51.93 36.77
CA THR A 283 -23.31 50.49 36.55
C THR A 283 -24.55 50.14 35.74
N LEU A 284 -24.38 49.28 34.75
CA LEU A 284 -25.46 48.77 33.90
C LEU A 284 -25.39 47.26 33.89
N ARG A 285 -26.47 46.60 34.32
CA ARG A 285 -26.64 45.16 34.26
C ARG A 285 -27.82 44.81 33.35
N ILE A 286 -27.60 43.92 32.40
CA ILE A 286 -28.62 43.47 31.44
C ILE A 286 -28.80 41.95 31.60
N SER A 287 -30.03 41.46 31.67
CA SER A 287 -30.37 40.03 31.72
C SER A 287 -31.64 39.77 30.92
N GLY A 288 -31.82 38.58 30.35
CA GLY A 288 -33.01 38.26 29.57
C GLY A 288 -32.73 37.42 28.34
N THR A 289 -33.68 37.37 27.41
CA THR A 289 -33.56 36.57 26.18
C THR A 289 -33.63 37.43 24.92
N THR A 290 -32.93 36.98 23.89
CA THR A 290 -32.97 37.55 22.55
C THR A 290 -33.05 36.40 21.54
N ASP A 291 -34.01 36.48 20.64
CA ASP A 291 -34.25 35.54 19.56
C ASP A 291 -34.10 36.25 18.21
N LEU A 292 -33.49 35.56 17.26
CA LEU A 292 -33.27 36.04 15.90
C LEU A 292 -33.65 34.94 14.92
N ASP A 293 -34.69 35.18 14.12
CA ASP A 293 -35.30 34.20 13.22
C ASP A 293 -35.03 34.54 11.74
N ASP A 294 -34.86 33.50 10.93
CA ASP A 294 -34.77 33.50 9.46
C ASP A 294 -33.77 34.55 8.89
N VAL A 295 -32.52 34.47 9.36
CA VAL A 295 -31.45 35.36 8.92
C VAL A 295 -30.84 34.86 7.62
N ASP A 296 -30.76 35.74 6.63
CA ASP A 296 -29.98 35.55 5.41
C ASP A 296 -29.05 36.74 5.22
N ALA A 297 -27.74 36.50 5.23
CA ALA A 297 -26.73 37.53 5.05
C ALA A 297 -25.74 37.16 3.93
N VAL A 298 -25.44 38.17 3.12
CA VAL A 298 -24.52 38.08 1.99
C VAL A 298 -23.31 38.98 2.19
N ASP A 299 -22.22 38.65 1.51
CA ASP A 299 -21.04 39.50 1.46
C ASP A 299 -21.26 40.75 0.58
N GLN A 300 -20.22 41.59 0.48
CA GLN A 300 -20.25 42.81 -0.35
C GLN A 300 -20.40 42.53 -1.87
N ASN A 301 -20.10 41.31 -2.32
CA ASN A 301 -20.26 40.88 -3.71
C ASN A 301 -21.61 40.16 -3.93
N ASN A 302 -22.51 40.24 -2.96
CA ASN A 302 -23.82 39.58 -2.98
C ASN A 302 -23.74 38.04 -2.98
N ALA A 303 -22.61 37.47 -2.56
CA ALA A 303 -22.43 36.03 -2.41
C ALA A 303 -22.97 35.54 -1.07
N PRO A 304 -23.61 34.35 -1.00
CA PRO A 304 -24.08 33.78 0.26
C PRO A 304 -22.95 33.66 1.29
N PHE A 305 -23.16 34.20 2.49
CA PHE A 305 -22.15 34.16 3.55
C PHE A 305 -22.62 33.34 4.75
N VAL A 306 -23.70 33.77 5.39
CA VAL A 306 -24.31 33.05 6.50
C VAL A 306 -25.83 33.12 6.41
N SER A 307 -26.48 31.97 6.61
CA SER A 307 -27.91 31.91 6.86
C SER A 307 -28.20 31.01 8.06
N LEU A 308 -29.23 31.29 8.84
CA LEU A 308 -29.66 30.44 9.96
C LEU A 308 -31.18 30.53 10.13
N HIS A 309 -31.79 29.48 10.66
CA HIS A 309 -33.22 29.46 10.92
C HIS A 309 -33.55 30.17 12.23
N GLN A 310 -32.82 29.86 13.30
CA GLN A 310 -33.04 30.47 14.61
C GLN A 310 -31.72 30.63 15.36
N LEU A 311 -31.56 31.77 16.04
CA LEU A 311 -30.54 32.02 17.06
C LEU A 311 -31.23 32.46 18.34
N HIS A 312 -31.08 31.69 19.42
CA HIS A 312 -31.56 32.00 20.76
C HIS A 312 -30.39 32.33 21.68
N VAL A 313 -30.47 33.42 22.42
CA VAL A 313 -29.47 33.84 23.41
C VAL A 313 -30.16 34.19 24.73
N ALA A 314 -29.84 33.46 25.80
CA ALA A 314 -30.26 33.77 27.17
C ALA A 314 -29.07 34.33 27.97
N ALA A 315 -29.12 35.62 28.29
CA ALA A 315 -28.12 36.30 29.08
C ALA A 315 -28.48 36.26 30.57
N ALA A 316 -27.64 35.62 31.39
CA ALA A 316 -27.76 35.62 32.84
C ALA A 316 -27.44 37.01 33.41
N THR A 317 -26.32 37.59 32.97
CA THR A 317 -25.91 38.95 33.32
C THR A 317 -24.86 39.49 32.35
N LEU A 318 -25.11 40.66 31.77
CA LEU A 318 -24.15 41.43 30.97
C LEU A 318 -23.88 42.76 31.70
N GLU A 319 -22.64 43.01 32.07
CA GLU A 319 -22.16 44.28 32.62
C GLU A 319 -21.11 44.88 31.68
N PRO A 320 -21.52 45.50 30.55
CA PRO A 320 -20.59 45.98 29.52
C PRO A 320 -19.63 47.04 30.04
N LEU A 321 -20.02 47.82 31.05
CA LEU A 321 -19.15 48.81 31.71
C LEU A 321 -18.05 48.19 32.57
N LYS A 322 -18.14 46.88 32.88
CA LYS A 322 -17.14 46.12 33.65
C LYS A 322 -16.48 44.99 32.85
N ASN A 323 -16.77 44.87 31.55
CA ASN A 323 -16.34 43.76 30.70
C ASN A 323 -16.78 42.36 31.17
N ILE A 324 -17.97 42.23 31.80
CA ILE A 324 -18.50 40.93 32.26
C ILE A 324 -19.68 40.51 31.38
N TYR A 325 -19.60 39.31 30.80
CA TYR A 325 -20.60 38.74 29.90
C TYR A 325 -20.89 37.28 30.27
N ARG A 326 -22.07 37.00 30.83
CA ARG A 326 -22.46 35.65 31.26
C ARG A 326 -23.76 35.22 30.60
N PHE A 327 -23.71 34.09 29.91
CA PHE A 327 -24.83 33.49 29.17
C PHE A 327 -25.25 32.16 29.79
N ASP A 328 -26.56 31.96 29.96
CA ASP A 328 -27.14 30.69 30.41
C ASP A 328 -27.27 29.70 29.23
N ASP A 329 -27.66 30.20 28.06
CA ASP A 329 -27.94 29.37 26.88
C ASP A 329 -27.69 30.14 25.58
N ILE A 330 -27.04 29.49 24.61
CA ILE A 330 -26.88 30.00 23.24
C ILE A 330 -27.20 28.84 22.29
N ARG A 331 -28.25 28.96 21.48
CA ARG A 331 -28.68 27.92 20.53
C ARG A 331 -28.71 28.45 19.12
N ILE A 332 -28.13 27.70 18.19
CA ILE A 332 -28.08 28.03 16.76
C ILE A 332 -28.66 26.87 15.96
N ASP A 333 -29.74 27.12 15.23
CA ASP A 333 -30.41 26.11 14.42
C ASP A 333 -30.19 26.31 12.91
N ALA A 334 -29.85 25.19 12.26
CA ALA A 334 -29.59 25.05 10.83
C ALA A 334 -28.68 26.13 10.20
N PRO A 335 -27.50 26.46 10.78
CA PRO A 335 -26.63 27.47 10.20
C PRO A 335 -25.96 26.95 8.91
N THR A 336 -26.03 27.71 7.83
CA THR A 336 -25.27 27.46 6.59
C THR A 336 -24.16 28.50 6.44
N VAL A 337 -22.92 28.04 6.32
CA VAL A 337 -21.73 28.92 6.21
C VAL A 337 -20.92 28.58 4.96
N ALA A 338 -20.53 29.61 4.21
CA ALA A 338 -19.58 29.48 3.10
C ALA A 338 -18.19 29.96 3.51
N LEU A 339 -17.20 29.07 3.48
CA LEU A 339 -15.81 29.35 3.84
C LEU A 339 -14.89 29.08 2.64
N ALA A 340 -13.94 29.97 2.40
CA ALA A 340 -12.92 29.77 1.38
C ALA A 340 -11.52 30.05 1.94
N ARG A 341 -10.52 29.24 1.55
CA ARG A 341 -9.10 29.49 1.80
C ARG A 341 -8.43 29.80 0.47
N ASP A 342 -7.81 30.96 0.38
CA ASP A 342 -7.14 31.41 -0.83
C ASP A 342 -5.79 30.71 -1.07
N LYS A 343 -5.14 31.00 -2.22
CA LYS A 343 -3.79 30.51 -2.53
C LYS A 343 -2.71 30.97 -1.54
N ALA A 344 -2.92 32.00 -0.75
CA ALA A 344 -2.00 32.50 0.28
C ALA A 344 -2.23 31.84 1.65
N GLY A 345 -3.22 30.96 1.77
CA GLY A 345 -3.61 30.30 3.00
C GLY A 345 -4.53 31.13 3.91
N VAL A 346 -4.99 32.30 3.46
CA VAL A 346 -5.86 33.19 4.23
C VAL A 346 -7.33 32.78 4.05
N LEU A 347 -8.05 32.68 5.17
CA LEU A 347 -9.48 32.34 5.19
C LEU A 347 -10.34 33.56 4.82
N SER A 348 -11.47 33.32 4.15
CA SER A 348 -12.45 34.35 3.75
C SER A 348 -12.92 35.20 4.93
N VAL A 349 -13.22 34.55 6.07
CA VAL A 349 -13.59 35.23 7.32
C VAL A 349 -12.47 36.11 7.87
N GLN A 350 -11.20 35.69 7.75
CA GLN A 350 -10.06 36.48 8.24
C GLN A 350 -9.90 37.76 7.43
N ARG A 351 -10.11 37.72 6.10
CA ARG A 351 -10.09 38.91 5.25
C ARG A 351 -11.26 39.85 5.55
N MET A 352 -12.43 39.30 5.84
CA MET A 352 -13.65 40.06 6.07
C MET A 352 -13.60 40.92 7.35
N PHE A 353 -12.95 40.40 8.39
CA PHE A 353 -12.75 41.10 9.67
C PHE A 353 -11.34 41.68 9.83
N ALA A 354 -10.51 41.64 8.79
CA ALA A 354 -9.21 42.32 8.82
C ALA A 354 -9.43 43.84 8.80
N PRO A 355 -8.69 44.61 9.63
CA PRO A 355 -8.69 46.07 9.50
C PRO A 355 -8.24 46.44 8.08
N ALA A 356 -8.97 47.35 7.43
CA ALA A 356 -8.72 47.73 6.04
C ALA A 356 -7.24 48.14 5.85
N PRO A 357 -6.52 47.57 4.86
CA PRO A 357 -5.17 48.01 4.55
C PRO A 357 -5.24 49.39 3.90
N GLY A 358 -5.04 50.45 4.70
CA GLY A 358 -5.05 51.83 4.22
C GLY A 358 -5.27 52.92 5.28
N ALA A 359 -5.78 52.60 6.47
CA ALA A 359 -6.11 53.65 7.46
C ALA A 359 -4.92 54.17 8.30
N ALA A 360 -3.67 53.78 7.98
CA ALA A 360 -2.47 54.18 8.72
C ALA A 360 -1.47 55.02 7.91
N THR A 361 -1.81 55.47 6.70
CA THR A 361 -0.89 56.29 5.87
C THR A 361 -1.38 57.71 5.56
N ASP A 362 -2.64 58.07 5.81
CA ASP A 362 -3.12 59.45 5.60
C ASP A 362 -3.08 60.34 6.85
N ALA A 363 -2.71 59.80 8.03
CA ALA A 363 -2.46 60.61 9.23
C ALA A 363 -1.03 61.20 9.29
N ALA A 364 -0.16 60.89 8.31
CA ALA A 364 1.24 61.33 8.29
C ALA A 364 1.59 62.33 7.17
N GLN A 365 0.63 62.78 6.36
CA GLN A 365 0.90 63.76 5.28
C GLN A 365 -0.03 64.99 5.22
N SER A 366 -0.88 65.22 6.22
CA SER A 366 -1.64 66.48 6.36
C SER A 366 -1.20 67.32 7.57
N ALA A 367 0.10 67.32 7.88
CA ALA A 367 0.71 68.24 8.85
C ALA A 367 2.01 68.82 8.27
N SER A 368 1.89 69.57 7.18
CA SER A 368 2.97 70.40 6.65
C SER A 368 2.35 71.58 5.90
N THR A 369 1.85 72.58 6.62
CA THR A 369 1.78 74.00 6.21
C THR A 369 0.98 74.82 7.22
N VAL A 370 1.62 75.29 8.30
CA VAL A 370 1.52 76.69 8.80
C VAL A 370 2.84 77.00 9.54
N PRO A 371 3.45 78.21 9.39
CA PRO A 371 4.79 78.50 9.87
C PRO A 371 4.85 78.85 11.37
N ALA A 372 6.03 78.63 11.93
CA ALA A 372 6.44 79.03 13.26
C ALA A 372 6.41 80.55 13.48
N ALA A 373 5.94 80.99 14.65
CA ALA A 373 6.35 82.25 15.26
C ALA A 373 6.41 82.12 16.80
N SER A 374 7.63 82.35 17.29
CA SER A 374 8.03 82.86 18.61
C SER A 374 7.57 82.15 19.90
N ALA A 375 8.57 81.55 20.54
CA ALA A 375 8.68 81.30 21.97
C ALA A 375 8.48 82.57 22.83
N ALA A 376 8.03 82.41 24.08
CA ALA A 376 8.85 82.63 25.28
C ALA A 376 8.03 82.59 26.59
N SER A 377 8.68 82.06 27.63
CA SER A 377 8.53 82.40 29.06
C SER A 377 7.26 81.91 29.78
N ALA A 378 7.28 81.39 31.01
CA ALA A 378 8.32 80.98 31.94
C ALA A 378 7.63 80.26 33.11
N ALA A 379 8.31 79.25 33.65
CA ALA A 379 8.46 78.89 35.05
C ALA A 379 7.25 78.63 35.99
N SER A 380 7.38 77.47 36.63
CA SER A 380 7.09 77.16 38.05
C SER A 380 5.75 76.53 38.40
N GLY A 381 5.82 75.28 38.89
CA GLY A 381 4.94 74.82 39.96
C GLY A 381 4.42 73.39 39.86
N VAL A 382 5.13 72.47 40.52
CA VAL A 382 4.64 71.18 41.07
C VAL A 382 4.41 70.04 40.05
N ALA A 383 5.36 69.10 40.08
CA ALA A 383 5.16 67.73 39.62
C ALA A 383 4.13 67.03 40.52
N ALA A 384 2.95 66.75 39.97
CA ALA A 384 2.03 65.76 40.51
C ALA A 384 2.45 64.37 40.00
N PRO A 385 2.38 63.31 40.83
CA PRO A 385 2.79 61.98 40.42
C PRO A 385 1.84 61.48 39.32
N THR A 386 2.42 60.92 38.26
CA THR A 386 1.72 60.14 37.25
C THR A 386 1.01 58.99 37.95
N GLU A 387 -0.29 59.14 38.15
CA GLU A 387 -1.17 58.07 38.64
C GLU A 387 -1.11 56.96 37.60
N ALA A 388 -0.55 55.81 38.00
CA ALA A 388 -0.44 54.65 37.15
C ALA A 388 -1.85 54.26 36.67
N GLU A 389 -2.06 54.38 35.35
CA GLU A 389 -3.25 53.92 34.68
C GLU A 389 -3.53 52.46 35.09
N LYS A 390 -4.60 52.27 35.86
CA LYS A 390 -5.01 50.96 36.34
C LYS A 390 -5.28 50.09 35.09
N PRO A 391 -4.69 48.89 34.97
CA PRO A 391 -4.89 48.06 33.80
C PRO A 391 -6.39 47.82 33.58
N PRO A 392 -6.87 47.83 32.32
CA PRO A 392 -8.29 47.61 32.02
C PRO A 392 -8.75 46.27 32.62
N ALA A 393 -9.96 46.25 33.18
CA ALA A 393 -10.52 45.05 33.78
C ALA A 393 -10.52 43.89 32.76
N PRO A 394 -10.09 42.67 33.17
CA PRO A 394 -10.02 41.52 32.27
C PRO A 394 -11.41 41.17 31.75
N PHE A 395 -11.49 40.77 30.49
CA PHE A 395 -12.73 40.35 29.86
C PHE A 395 -13.21 39.01 30.45
N ASP A 396 -14.32 39.04 31.21
CA ASP A 396 -14.92 37.87 31.84
C ASP A 396 -16.09 37.37 30.97
N LEU A 397 -15.87 36.28 30.24
CA LEU A 397 -16.90 35.63 29.41
C LEU A 397 -17.18 34.22 29.93
N SER A 398 -18.45 33.92 30.22
CA SER A 398 -18.89 32.55 30.55
C SER A 398 -20.17 32.14 29.80
N ILE A 399 -20.23 30.88 29.38
CA ILE A 399 -21.36 30.28 28.68
C ILE A 399 -21.68 28.95 29.36
N LYS A 400 -22.85 28.84 29.98
CA LYS A 400 -23.28 27.60 30.67
C LYS A 400 -23.68 26.50 29.70
N ARG A 401 -24.41 26.84 28.64
CA ARG A 401 -24.77 25.94 27.54
C ARG A 401 -24.66 26.66 26.19
N PHE A 402 -24.04 26.00 25.23
CA PHE A 402 -24.06 26.34 23.82
C PHE A 402 -24.43 25.09 23.02
N GLU A 403 -25.31 25.24 22.05
CA GLU A 403 -25.77 24.14 21.19
C GLU A 403 -25.93 24.63 19.75
N LEU A 404 -25.45 23.81 18.81
CA LEU A 404 -25.59 24.00 17.38
C LEU A 404 -26.17 22.73 16.78
N THR A 405 -27.25 22.85 16.02
CA THR A 405 -27.96 21.74 15.38
C THR A 405 -28.10 21.93 13.87
N GLY A 406 -27.96 20.85 13.10
CA GLY A 406 -28.29 20.83 11.67
C GLY A 406 -27.43 21.73 10.77
N GLY A 407 -26.20 22.06 11.17
CA GLY A 407 -25.35 22.99 10.41
C GLY A 407 -24.80 22.43 9.10
N THR A 408 -24.57 23.31 8.12
CA THR A 408 -23.92 23.00 6.85
C THR A 408 -22.76 23.95 6.59
N VAL A 409 -21.58 23.41 6.28
CA VAL A 409 -20.39 24.20 5.94
C VAL A 409 -19.91 23.82 4.55
N ASN A 410 -19.89 24.80 3.65
CA ASN A 410 -19.28 24.65 2.33
C ASN A 410 -17.87 25.24 2.38
N PHE A 411 -16.85 24.38 2.39
CA PHE A 411 -15.45 24.77 2.45
C PHE A 411 -14.76 24.61 1.11
N ARG A 412 -14.14 25.67 0.61
CA ARG A 412 -13.30 25.64 -0.61
C ARG A 412 -11.86 25.97 -0.25
N ASP A 413 -10.93 25.09 -0.60
CA ASP A 413 -9.50 25.29 -0.38
C ASP A 413 -8.76 25.39 -1.72
N ASP A 414 -8.28 26.58 -2.05
CA ASP A 414 -7.48 26.84 -3.24
C ASP A 414 -5.96 26.77 -2.95
N THR A 415 -5.53 26.28 -1.76
CA THR A 415 -4.10 26.12 -1.43
C THR A 415 -3.39 25.01 -2.19
N PRO A 416 -4.00 23.81 -2.43
CA PRO A 416 -3.35 22.78 -3.23
C PRO A 416 -3.34 23.17 -4.71
N ALA A 417 -2.51 22.50 -5.51
CA ALA A 417 -2.44 22.77 -6.96
C ALA A 417 -3.79 22.57 -7.67
N GLN A 418 -4.60 21.63 -7.18
CA GLN A 418 -5.99 21.45 -7.57
C GLN A 418 -6.90 21.93 -6.43
N PRO A 419 -7.83 22.88 -6.68
CA PRO A 419 -8.78 23.31 -5.67
C PRO A 419 -9.61 22.17 -5.10
N VAL A 420 -9.79 22.15 -3.78
CA VAL A 420 -10.59 21.14 -3.08
C VAL A 420 -11.87 21.79 -2.58
N THR A 421 -13.02 21.17 -2.82
CA THR A 421 -14.30 21.60 -2.25
C THR A 421 -14.84 20.51 -1.34
N LEU A 422 -15.03 20.84 -0.08
CA LEU A 422 -15.61 19.98 0.96
C LEU A 422 -16.99 20.51 1.33
N GLY A 423 -18.02 19.68 1.20
CA GLY A 423 -19.32 19.92 1.82
C GLY A 423 -19.37 19.18 3.15
N ILE A 424 -19.67 19.88 4.24
CA ILE A 424 -19.85 19.29 5.56
C ILE A 424 -21.32 19.51 5.95
N THR A 425 -22.03 18.44 6.27
CA THR A 425 -23.45 18.46 6.65
C THR A 425 -23.64 17.91 8.05
N ASP A 426 -24.85 18.05 8.59
CA ASP A 426 -25.22 17.54 9.92
C ASP A 426 -24.26 17.99 11.02
N VAL A 427 -23.72 19.22 10.89
CA VAL A 427 -22.82 19.78 11.89
C VAL A 427 -23.63 20.00 13.16
N SER A 428 -23.23 19.34 14.23
CA SER A 428 -23.80 19.49 15.56
C SER A 428 -22.69 19.73 16.57
N SER A 429 -22.88 20.66 17.51
CA SER A 429 -21.91 20.88 18.57
C SER A 429 -22.59 21.28 19.87
N THR A 430 -22.08 20.76 20.99
CA THR A 430 -22.48 21.21 22.33
C THR A 430 -21.25 21.72 23.08
N LEU A 431 -21.40 22.75 23.88
CA LEU A 431 -20.38 23.24 24.81
C LEU A 431 -21.04 23.59 26.15
N THR A 432 -20.54 23.04 27.26
CA THR A 432 -21.07 23.30 28.60
C THR A 432 -20.01 23.85 29.54
N ASP A 433 -20.44 24.75 30.43
CA ASP A 433 -19.62 25.33 31.50
C ASP A 433 -18.33 26.03 31.01
N PHE A 434 -18.39 26.68 29.85
CA PHE A 434 -17.28 27.48 29.34
C PHE A 434 -17.08 28.74 30.18
N ALA A 435 -15.85 28.98 30.62
CA ALA A 435 -15.45 30.22 31.27
C ALA A 435 -14.03 30.61 30.88
N MET A 436 -13.86 31.83 30.37
CA MET A 436 -12.55 32.39 29.98
C MET A 436 -11.55 32.40 31.13
N LEU A 437 -12.01 32.81 32.32
CA LEU A 437 -11.19 32.96 33.54
C LEU A 437 -11.39 31.80 34.55
N GLY A 438 -12.19 30.78 34.19
CA GLY A 438 -12.56 29.67 35.06
C GLY A 438 -11.47 28.61 35.18
N LYS A 439 -11.46 27.89 36.32
CA LYS A 439 -10.57 26.73 36.55
C LYS A 439 -11.23 25.38 36.20
N SER A 440 -12.55 25.37 36.04
CA SER A 440 -13.30 24.17 35.67
C SER A 440 -13.16 23.90 34.17
N PRO A 441 -13.06 22.63 33.76
CA PRO A 441 -13.04 22.28 32.35
C PRO A 441 -14.40 22.53 31.69
N ALA A 442 -14.37 23.11 30.50
CA ALA A 442 -15.51 23.19 29.61
C ALA A 442 -15.60 21.89 28.80
N HIS A 443 -16.77 21.25 28.76
CA HIS A 443 -16.99 20.03 28.00
C HIS A 443 -17.58 20.34 26.64
N TYR A 444 -17.09 19.69 25.59
CA TYR A 444 -17.62 19.87 24.25
C TYR A 444 -17.87 18.56 23.53
N THR A 445 -18.84 18.59 22.60
CA THR A 445 -19.01 17.58 21.56
C THR A 445 -19.13 18.26 20.21
N LEU A 446 -18.68 17.58 19.16
CA LEU A 446 -18.76 17.99 17.78
C LEU A 446 -19.05 16.75 16.93
N GLY A 447 -20.02 16.83 16.03
CA GLY A 447 -20.35 15.79 15.07
C GLY A 447 -20.55 16.43 13.70
N ALA A 448 -20.11 15.77 12.64
CA ALA A 448 -20.25 16.25 11.28
C ALA A 448 -20.16 15.10 10.26
N SER A 449 -20.88 15.24 9.14
CA SER A 449 -20.86 14.32 8.00
C SER A 449 -20.19 14.96 6.79
N LEU A 450 -19.50 14.17 5.98
CA LEU A 450 -18.78 14.66 4.78
C LEU A 450 -19.56 14.32 3.50
N LYS A 451 -19.74 15.31 2.63
CA LYS A 451 -20.31 15.15 1.29
C LYS A 451 -19.33 14.34 0.43
N GLY A 452 -19.66 13.07 0.21
CA GLY A 452 -18.76 12.08 -0.40
C GLY A 452 -18.56 10.82 0.44
N GLY A 453 -19.10 10.79 1.66
CA GLY A 453 -19.01 9.67 2.59
C GLY A 453 -18.06 9.92 3.76
N GLY A 454 -18.35 9.29 4.88
CA GLY A 454 -17.59 9.40 6.13
C GLY A 454 -18.17 10.43 7.12
N SER A 455 -17.78 10.29 8.39
CA SER A 455 -18.22 11.16 9.49
C SER A 455 -17.08 11.44 10.45
N VAL A 456 -17.11 12.60 11.08
CA VAL A 456 -16.19 13.01 12.16
C VAL A 456 -17.01 13.26 13.41
N ALA A 457 -16.54 12.72 14.54
CA ALA A 457 -17.01 13.09 15.86
C ALA A 457 -15.80 13.46 16.73
N ALA A 458 -15.93 14.50 17.53
CA ALA A 458 -14.95 14.87 18.54
C ALA A 458 -15.66 15.16 19.86
N ALA A 459 -15.08 14.73 20.97
CA ALA A 459 -15.58 15.04 22.31
C ALA A 459 -14.41 15.20 23.27
N GLY A 460 -14.53 16.08 24.25
CA GLY A 460 -13.48 16.25 25.25
C GLY A 460 -13.75 17.40 26.20
N ALA A 461 -12.73 17.73 26.97
CA ALA A 461 -12.73 18.85 27.89
C ALA A 461 -11.52 19.77 27.65
N PHE A 462 -11.69 21.07 27.89
CA PHE A 462 -10.58 22.01 27.87
C PHE A 462 -10.71 23.08 28.95
N THR A 463 -9.57 23.58 29.43
CA THR A 463 -9.52 24.70 30.37
C THR A 463 -8.65 25.80 29.78
N LEU A 464 -9.28 26.89 29.32
CA LEU A 464 -8.58 27.97 28.62
C LEU A 464 -7.54 28.66 29.52
N ALA A 465 -7.88 28.91 30.79
CA ALA A 465 -6.98 29.52 31.77
C ALA A 465 -5.77 28.63 32.13
N ALA A 466 -5.92 27.31 32.08
CA ALA A 466 -4.83 26.35 32.33
C ALA A 466 -4.07 25.94 31.06
N GLN A 467 -4.58 26.34 29.88
CA GLN A 467 -4.03 26.03 28.57
C GLN A 467 -3.92 24.51 28.30
N THR A 468 -4.90 23.74 28.77
CA THR A 468 -4.97 22.28 28.64
C THR A 468 -6.23 21.83 27.93
N ALA A 469 -6.14 20.74 27.18
CA ALA A 469 -7.29 20.03 26.63
C ALA A 469 -7.06 18.52 26.55
N ASP A 470 -8.14 17.77 26.69
CA ASP A 470 -8.29 16.39 26.26
C ASP A 470 -9.31 16.32 25.12
N ALA A 471 -9.08 15.41 24.19
CA ALA A 471 -9.97 15.23 23.05
C ALA A 471 -9.93 13.77 22.56
N LYS A 472 -11.10 13.18 22.39
CA LYS A 472 -11.28 11.96 21.60
C LYS A 472 -11.82 12.35 20.23
N LEU A 473 -11.13 11.92 19.17
CA LEU A 473 -11.50 12.14 17.78
C LEU A 473 -11.83 10.79 17.12
N ASP A 474 -13.06 10.62 16.69
CA ASP A 474 -13.55 9.46 15.95
C ASP A 474 -13.82 9.86 14.48
N LEU A 475 -12.98 9.37 13.58
CA LEU A 475 -13.13 9.46 12.13
C LEU A 475 -13.64 8.12 11.60
N LYS A 476 -14.76 8.10 10.88
CA LYS A 476 -15.31 6.88 10.27
C LYS A 476 -15.31 7.01 8.76
N THR A 477 -14.68 6.04 8.09
CA THR A 477 -14.80 5.80 6.64
C THR A 477 -14.50 7.03 5.79
N LEU A 478 -13.44 7.78 6.11
CA LEU A 478 -12.98 8.92 5.32
C LEU A 478 -12.45 8.45 3.96
N PRO A 479 -13.02 8.86 2.82
CA PRO A 479 -12.51 8.51 1.50
C PRO A 479 -11.15 9.16 1.25
N LEU A 480 -10.11 8.35 1.06
CA LEU A 480 -8.76 8.85 0.83
C LEU A 480 -8.56 9.65 -0.48
N PRO A 481 -9.34 9.45 -1.57
CA PRO A 481 -9.24 10.34 -2.73
C PRO A 481 -9.48 11.82 -2.41
N LEU A 482 -10.22 12.16 -1.34
CA LEU A 482 -10.43 13.55 -0.90
C LEU A 482 -9.14 14.23 -0.42
N VAL A 483 -8.17 13.46 0.09
CA VAL A 483 -6.89 14.00 0.58
C VAL A 483 -5.77 13.98 -0.47
N GLN A 484 -5.96 13.31 -1.60
CA GLN A 484 -4.96 13.20 -2.67
C GLN A 484 -4.38 14.55 -3.13
N PRO A 485 -5.16 15.65 -3.31
CA PRO A 485 -4.60 16.93 -3.73
C PRO A 485 -3.57 17.51 -2.76
N TYR A 486 -3.69 17.19 -1.47
CA TYR A 486 -2.75 17.61 -0.43
C TYR A 486 -1.48 16.76 -0.39
N LEU A 487 -1.53 15.52 -0.90
CA LEU A 487 -0.37 14.61 -0.97
C LEU A 487 0.43 14.73 -2.28
N ALA A 488 -0.14 15.39 -3.30
CA ALA A 488 0.46 15.50 -4.63
C ALA A 488 1.87 16.15 -4.65
N GLY A 489 2.23 16.91 -3.62
CA GLY A 489 3.57 17.49 -3.46
C GLY A 489 4.56 16.61 -2.67
N ALA A 490 4.09 15.60 -1.95
CA ALA A 490 4.90 14.76 -1.06
C ALA A 490 5.29 13.41 -1.67
N THR A 491 4.46 12.87 -2.56
CA THR A 491 4.72 11.58 -3.22
C THR A 491 4.18 11.58 -4.65
N ALA A 492 4.84 10.82 -5.53
CA ALA A 492 4.32 10.50 -6.85
C ALA A 492 3.14 9.50 -6.81
N ALA A 493 2.88 8.85 -5.67
CA ALA A 493 1.78 7.91 -5.50
C ALA A 493 0.41 8.57 -5.75
N ARG A 494 -0.44 7.90 -6.52
CA ARG A 494 -1.84 8.28 -6.70
C ARG A 494 -2.76 7.28 -6.02
N ILE A 495 -3.50 7.76 -5.04
CA ILE A 495 -4.56 7.01 -4.36
C ILE A 495 -5.74 6.94 -5.32
N ALA A 496 -6.00 5.74 -5.84
CA ALA A 496 -7.16 5.47 -6.70
C ALA A 496 -8.41 5.18 -5.87
N ASP A 497 -8.24 4.55 -4.70
CA ASP A 497 -9.33 4.09 -3.84
C ASP A 497 -8.82 3.85 -2.41
N GLY A 498 -9.74 3.81 -1.45
CA GLY A 498 -9.48 3.47 -0.05
C GLY A 498 -10.20 4.36 0.95
N THR A 499 -10.44 3.83 2.15
CA THR A 499 -11.10 4.54 3.25
C THR A 499 -10.30 4.45 4.55
N LEU A 500 -10.22 5.55 5.29
CA LEU A 500 -9.54 5.65 6.59
C LEU A 500 -10.56 5.85 7.72
N SER A 501 -10.46 5.01 8.75
CA SER A 501 -11.12 5.21 10.03
C SER A 501 -10.05 5.40 11.10
N ALA A 502 -10.29 6.28 12.08
CA ALA A 502 -9.36 6.51 13.17
C ALA A 502 -10.13 6.82 14.46
N SER A 503 -9.67 6.28 15.59
CA SER A 503 -10.11 6.70 16.93
C SER A 503 -8.86 7.16 17.66
N VAL A 504 -8.74 8.46 17.92
CA VAL A 504 -7.54 9.10 18.44
C VAL A 504 -7.86 9.76 19.78
N ASN A 505 -7.13 9.41 20.84
CA ASN A 505 -7.21 10.11 22.12
C ASN A 505 -6.01 11.05 22.27
N LEU A 506 -6.27 12.33 22.49
CA LEU A 506 -5.31 13.42 22.54
C LEU A 506 -5.32 14.07 23.92
N ASN A 507 -4.14 14.37 24.44
CA ASN A 507 -3.95 15.23 25.60
C ASN A 507 -2.95 16.32 25.22
N THR A 508 -3.27 17.57 25.51
CA THR A 508 -2.38 18.69 25.17
C THR A 508 -2.30 19.75 26.26
N ASN A 509 -1.11 20.34 26.39
CA ASN A 509 -0.85 21.54 27.14
C ASN A 509 -0.10 22.54 26.24
N TRP A 510 -0.82 23.54 25.74
CA TRP A 510 -0.26 24.60 24.88
C TRP A 510 0.32 25.78 25.65
N GLY A 511 0.33 25.73 26.98
CA GLY A 511 1.08 26.66 27.83
C GLY A 511 2.57 26.35 27.92
N LYS A 512 2.99 25.16 27.48
CA LYS A 512 4.39 24.75 27.39
C LYS A 512 4.96 25.06 26.00
N SER A 513 6.27 25.35 25.95
CA SER A 513 7.04 25.51 24.71
C SER A 513 8.29 24.61 24.78
N PRO A 514 8.42 23.57 23.94
CA PRO A 514 7.53 23.18 22.84
C PRO A 514 6.17 22.66 23.32
N LEU A 515 5.19 22.62 22.40
CA LEU A 515 3.84 22.11 22.64
C LEU A 515 3.89 20.69 23.21
N ASP A 516 3.34 20.49 24.41
CA ASP A 516 3.19 19.17 25.03
C ASP A 516 1.91 18.53 24.49
N LEU A 517 2.04 17.74 23.42
CA LEU A 517 0.95 17.00 22.78
C LEU A 517 1.25 15.50 22.85
N LYS A 518 0.32 14.76 23.44
CA LYS A 518 0.38 13.30 23.58
C LYS A 518 -0.83 12.66 22.92
N VAL A 519 -0.58 11.63 22.13
CA VAL A 519 -1.59 10.75 21.54
C VAL A 519 -1.51 9.43 22.29
N ASN A 520 -2.59 8.97 22.91
CA ASN A 520 -2.61 7.73 23.70
C ASN A 520 -3.68 6.77 23.14
N ASP A 521 -3.49 5.46 23.32
CA ASP A 521 -4.52 4.43 23.09
C ASP A 521 -5.34 4.66 21.81
N SER A 522 -4.68 4.75 20.66
CA SER A 522 -5.31 5.18 19.41
C SER A 522 -5.30 4.06 18.37
N THR A 523 -6.32 4.03 17.52
CA THR A 523 -6.44 3.02 16.46
C THR A 523 -6.65 3.69 15.11
N LEU A 524 -5.99 3.17 14.07
CA LEU A 524 -6.17 3.58 12.69
C LEU A 524 -6.46 2.34 11.86
N THR A 525 -7.53 2.38 11.08
CA THR A 525 -7.91 1.30 10.17
C THR A 525 -8.00 1.85 8.76
N LEU A 526 -7.23 1.27 7.86
CA LEU A 526 -7.23 1.57 6.44
C LEU A 526 -7.84 0.39 5.69
N GLN A 527 -8.79 0.63 4.79
CA GLN A 527 -9.47 -0.41 4.04
C GLN A 527 -9.43 -0.14 2.53
N SER A 528 -9.30 -1.22 1.75
CA SER A 528 -9.36 -1.22 0.28
C SER A 528 -8.45 -0.19 -0.39
N LEU A 529 -7.24 0.03 0.15
CA LEU A 529 -6.29 0.98 -0.43
C LEU A 529 -5.80 0.47 -1.79
N LYS A 530 -5.90 1.32 -2.81
CA LYS A 530 -5.32 1.06 -4.14
C LYS A 530 -4.41 2.23 -4.53
N LEU A 531 -3.13 1.93 -4.74
CA LEU A 531 -2.14 2.90 -5.16
C LEU A 531 -1.66 2.61 -6.58
N ASN A 532 -1.65 3.68 -7.39
CA ASN A 532 -1.13 3.66 -8.75
C ASN A 532 0.17 4.48 -8.82
N VAL A 533 1.13 3.96 -9.58
CA VAL A 533 2.40 4.63 -9.88
C VAL A 533 2.30 5.28 -11.26
N PRO A 534 2.68 6.57 -11.42
CA PRO A 534 2.75 7.20 -12.72
C PRO A 534 3.63 6.42 -13.70
N GLY A 535 3.12 6.10 -14.89
CA GLY A 535 3.84 5.34 -15.92
C GLY A 535 3.64 3.82 -15.87
N VAL A 536 3.01 3.28 -14.83
CA VAL A 536 2.68 1.85 -14.71
C VAL A 536 1.18 1.65 -15.00
N LYS A 537 0.84 0.81 -15.99
CA LYS A 537 -0.56 0.54 -16.39
C LYS A 537 -1.31 -0.41 -15.44
N GLN A 538 -0.59 -1.24 -14.70
CA GLN A 538 -1.15 -2.18 -13.73
C GLN A 538 -1.15 -1.58 -12.33
N GLN A 539 -2.08 -2.00 -11.49
CA GLN A 539 -2.12 -1.60 -10.09
C GLN A 539 -0.82 -2.07 -9.40
N ALA A 540 -0.06 -1.13 -8.86
CA ALA A 540 1.26 -1.40 -8.29
C ALA A 540 1.15 -1.96 -6.86
N ILE A 541 0.29 -1.34 -6.04
CA ILE A 541 0.09 -1.73 -4.65
C ILE A 541 -1.41 -1.77 -4.35
N GLY A 542 -1.86 -2.86 -3.73
CA GLY A 542 -3.21 -3.02 -3.18
C GLY A 542 -3.12 -3.51 -1.74
N LEU A 543 -4.03 -3.06 -0.88
CA LEU A 543 -4.09 -3.49 0.52
C LEU A 543 -5.55 -3.60 0.93
N ALA A 544 -6.00 -4.80 1.30
CA ALA A 544 -7.38 -5.04 1.69
C ALA A 544 -7.70 -4.36 3.02
N GLN A 545 -6.83 -4.52 4.01
CA GLN A 545 -6.98 -3.91 5.33
C GLN A 545 -5.62 -3.69 6.01
N ALA A 546 -5.46 -2.57 6.70
CA ALA A 546 -4.39 -2.36 7.67
C ALA A 546 -4.95 -1.78 8.96
N ASP A 547 -4.61 -2.39 10.09
CA ASP A 547 -4.95 -1.92 11.42
C ASP A 547 -3.67 -1.53 12.17
N VAL A 548 -3.65 -0.32 12.71
CA VAL A 548 -2.54 0.22 13.48
C VAL A 548 -3.04 0.54 14.87
N LYS A 549 -2.42 -0.05 15.89
CA LYS A 549 -2.67 0.25 17.30
C LYS A 549 -1.51 1.06 17.86
N ILE A 550 -1.78 2.30 18.21
CA ILE A 550 -0.82 3.24 18.78
C ILE A 550 -0.99 3.21 20.30
N ASP A 551 0.12 2.97 21.00
CA ASP A 551 0.19 3.03 22.46
C ASP A 551 0.33 4.49 22.90
N GLN A 552 1.41 5.14 22.47
CA GLN A 552 1.69 6.53 22.79
C GLN A 552 2.50 7.22 21.69
N VAL A 553 2.13 8.45 21.30
CA VAL A 553 3.01 9.38 20.57
C VAL A 553 3.17 10.65 21.38
N ASP A 554 4.41 11.00 21.75
CA ASP A 554 4.75 12.21 22.49
C ASP A 554 5.53 13.17 21.58
N LEU A 555 4.89 14.30 21.23
CA LEU A 555 5.47 15.29 20.33
C LEU A 555 6.65 16.03 20.96
N ALA A 556 6.60 16.30 22.27
CA ALA A 556 7.65 17.04 22.97
C ALA A 556 8.90 16.16 23.15
N ALA A 557 8.71 14.88 23.47
CA ALA A 557 9.78 13.89 23.58
C ALA A 557 10.25 13.33 22.23
N ARG A 558 9.52 13.61 21.13
CA ARG A 558 9.75 13.04 19.78
C ARG A 558 9.83 11.51 19.80
N ASN A 559 8.93 10.89 20.54
CA ASN A 559 8.89 9.44 20.72
C ASN A 559 7.54 8.87 20.26
N ALA A 560 7.55 7.76 19.52
CA ALA A 560 6.35 7.09 19.03
C ALA A 560 6.39 5.58 19.32
N VAL A 561 5.42 5.10 20.08
CA VAL A 561 5.25 3.69 20.43
C VAL A 561 3.97 3.15 19.80
N VAL A 562 4.13 2.16 18.93
CA VAL A 562 3.06 1.47 18.21
C VAL A 562 3.00 0.03 18.72
N THR A 563 1.86 -0.42 19.22
CA THR A 563 1.69 -1.79 19.74
C THR A 563 1.73 -2.80 18.61
N SER A 564 0.91 -2.62 17.57
CA SER A 564 0.87 -3.50 16.40
C SER A 564 0.54 -2.77 15.10
N VAL A 565 1.03 -3.32 14.00
CA VAL A 565 0.66 -2.99 12.63
C VAL A 565 0.26 -4.29 11.94
N ASP A 566 -1.02 -4.47 11.70
CA ASP A 566 -1.59 -5.70 11.14
C ASP A 566 -2.06 -5.44 9.71
N LEU A 567 -1.41 -6.06 8.73
CA LEU A 567 -1.69 -5.93 7.30
C LEU A 567 -2.35 -7.20 6.77
N THR A 568 -3.45 -7.08 6.03
CA THR A 568 -4.14 -8.20 5.40
C THR A 568 -4.33 -7.95 3.91
N GLY A 569 -4.03 -8.95 3.08
CA GLY A 569 -4.26 -8.88 1.64
C GLY A 569 -3.39 -7.85 0.91
N LEU A 570 -2.13 -7.66 1.34
CA LEU A 570 -1.19 -6.79 0.65
C LEU A 570 -0.77 -7.42 -0.68
N VAL A 571 -1.03 -6.73 -1.78
CA VAL A 571 -0.62 -7.08 -3.14
C VAL A 571 0.47 -6.12 -3.59
N VAL A 572 1.64 -6.64 -3.94
CA VAL A 572 2.76 -5.85 -4.48
C VAL A 572 3.16 -6.39 -5.84
N ASN A 573 3.08 -5.54 -6.87
CA ASN A 573 3.57 -5.84 -8.21
C ASN A 573 4.82 -4.99 -8.46
N ALA A 574 5.98 -5.63 -8.53
CA ALA A 574 7.26 -4.97 -8.72
C ALA A 574 7.98 -5.50 -9.96
N GLN A 575 8.65 -4.61 -10.67
CA GLN A 575 9.44 -4.95 -11.84
C GLN A 575 10.83 -4.33 -11.75
N ARG A 576 11.86 -5.15 -11.99
CA ARG A 576 13.20 -4.66 -12.28
C ARG A 576 13.29 -4.37 -13.78
N LEU A 577 13.48 -3.10 -14.11
CA LEU A 577 13.58 -2.60 -15.47
C LEU A 577 14.92 -3.02 -16.11
N LYS A 578 15.02 -2.87 -17.43
CA LYS A 578 16.26 -3.23 -18.18
C LYS A 578 17.49 -2.44 -17.74
N ASP A 579 17.31 -1.25 -17.18
CA ASP A 579 18.38 -0.41 -16.61
C ASP A 579 18.77 -0.80 -15.18
N GLY A 580 18.13 -1.84 -14.62
CA GLY A 580 18.38 -2.36 -13.28
C GLY A 580 17.62 -1.66 -12.16
N ARG A 581 16.88 -0.57 -12.43
CA ARG A 581 16.03 0.12 -11.45
C ARG A 581 14.76 -0.67 -11.14
N ILE A 582 14.23 -0.51 -9.94
CA ILE A 582 12.91 -1.04 -9.54
C ILE A 582 11.86 0.04 -9.84
N ASP A 583 10.79 -0.33 -10.53
CA ASP A 583 9.69 0.58 -10.87
C ASP A 583 9.03 1.24 -9.65
N LEU A 584 8.87 0.49 -8.55
CA LEU A 584 8.35 1.01 -7.28
C LEU A 584 9.28 2.03 -6.60
N ALA A 585 10.56 2.11 -6.97
CA ALA A 585 11.46 3.12 -6.42
C ALA A 585 11.03 4.56 -6.82
N ALA A 586 10.31 4.71 -7.93
CA ALA A 586 9.74 5.99 -8.37
C ALA A 586 8.69 6.56 -7.40
N LEU A 587 8.17 5.77 -6.45
CA LEU A 587 7.28 6.25 -5.39
C LEU A 587 7.99 7.14 -4.36
N ALA A 588 9.30 6.92 -4.18
CA ALA A 588 10.15 7.68 -3.27
C ALA A 588 10.74 8.94 -3.92
N ASP A 589 10.69 9.03 -5.26
CA ASP A 589 11.10 10.23 -5.98
C ASP A 589 10.09 11.35 -5.72
N SER A 590 10.53 12.40 -5.01
CA SER A 590 9.74 13.62 -4.87
C SER A 590 9.61 14.28 -6.24
N PRO A 591 8.38 14.58 -6.73
CA PRO A 591 8.23 15.29 -8.00
C PRO A 591 8.98 16.63 -7.92
N ALA A 592 9.76 16.90 -8.97
CA ALA A 592 10.66 18.04 -9.07
C ALA A 592 10.01 19.35 -8.57
N THR A 593 10.67 19.94 -7.58
CA THR A 593 10.67 21.36 -7.20
C THR A 593 9.36 22.12 -7.47
N ALA A 594 8.39 22.00 -6.56
CA ALA A 594 7.48 23.13 -6.35
C ALA A 594 8.35 24.33 -5.92
N PRO A 595 8.19 25.53 -6.51
CA PRO A 595 8.97 26.69 -6.09
C PRO A 595 8.67 26.93 -4.62
N ARG A 596 9.71 26.76 -3.79
CA ARG A 596 9.69 27.11 -2.37
C ARG A 596 9.31 28.58 -2.31
N ARG A 597 8.04 28.87 -2.02
CA ARG A 597 7.59 30.23 -1.75
C ARG A 597 8.47 30.74 -0.61
N ALA A 598 9.23 31.79 -0.93
CA ALA A 598 9.97 32.55 0.05
C ALA A 598 8.96 33.17 1.03
N ALA A 599 8.70 32.47 2.13
CA ALA A 599 8.23 33.14 3.32
C ALA A 599 9.40 34.01 3.81
N PRO A 600 9.21 35.31 4.06
CA PRO A 600 10.21 36.14 4.72
C PRO A 600 10.20 35.75 6.20
N ARG A 601 10.81 34.61 6.53
CA ARG A 601 11.34 34.37 7.86
C ARG A 601 12.83 34.26 7.69
N THR A 602 13.54 35.23 8.25
CA THR A 602 14.96 35.15 8.59
C THR A 602 15.19 33.84 9.33
N ALA A 603 15.57 32.80 8.58
CA ALA A 603 15.91 31.51 9.13
C ALA A 603 17.31 31.64 9.75
N GLN A 604 17.32 31.96 11.04
CA GLN A 604 18.42 31.61 11.92
C GLN A 604 18.72 30.10 11.74
N PRO A 605 19.98 29.65 11.77
CA PRO A 605 20.31 28.25 11.52
C PRO A 605 19.49 27.40 12.50
N ALA A 606 18.54 26.63 11.98
CA ALA A 606 17.75 25.71 12.79
C ALA A 606 18.76 24.80 13.50
N ALA A 607 18.77 24.87 14.84
CA ALA A 607 19.48 23.90 15.67
C ALA A 607 19.14 22.51 15.14
N LYS A 608 20.15 21.62 15.00
CA LYS A 608 19.94 20.22 14.63
C LYS A 608 18.81 19.66 15.48
N GLU A 609 17.64 19.56 14.87
CA GLU A 609 16.43 19.12 15.53
C GLU A 609 16.62 17.66 15.96
N ALA A 610 16.24 17.33 17.20
CA ALA A 610 16.38 15.98 17.73
C ALA A 610 15.65 14.96 16.85
N ALA A 611 16.27 13.82 16.56
CA ALA A 611 15.65 12.78 15.75
C ALA A 611 14.43 12.17 16.47
N TRP A 612 13.48 11.64 15.71
CA TRP A 612 12.37 10.86 16.28
C TRP A 612 12.87 9.48 16.67
N HIS A 613 12.52 9.06 17.89
CA HIS A 613 12.65 7.67 18.33
C HIS A 613 11.32 6.95 18.12
N TYR A 614 11.36 5.69 17.68
CA TYR A 614 10.13 4.92 17.48
C TYR A 614 10.30 3.46 17.86
N LYS A 615 9.21 2.83 18.29
CA LYS A 615 9.13 1.39 18.56
C LYS A 615 7.80 0.83 18.06
N ILE A 616 7.86 -0.25 17.30
CA ILE A 616 6.71 -1.03 16.84
C ILE A 616 6.82 -2.42 17.49
N GLY A 617 5.85 -2.78 18.32
CA GLY A 617 5.83 -4.05 19.04
C GLY A 617 5.80 -5.25 18.09
N GLU A 618 4.87 -5.22 17.13
CA GLU A 618 4.68 -6.27 16.12
C GLU A 618 4.20 -5.70 14.78
N LEU A 619 4.81 -6.13 13.68
CA LEU A 619 4.30 -5.98 12.32
C LEU A 619 3.88 -7.36 11.82
N SER A 620 2.61 -7.53 11.48
CA SER A 620 2.08 -8.77 10.92
C SER A 620 1.52 -8.54 9.52
N LEU A 621 1.78 -9.47 8.61
CA LEU A 621 1.22 -9.53 7.27
C LEU A 621 0.58 -10.89 7.07
N LYS A 622 -0.70 -10.89 6.71
CA LYS A 622 -1.50 -12.08 6.41
C LYS A 622 -2.03 -12.02 4.98
N ASP A 623 -2.08 -13.18 4.34
CA ASP A 623 -2.60 -13.35 2.98
C ASP A 623 -2.00 -12.36 1.96
N GLY A 624 -0.71 -12.05 2.10
CA GLY A 624 0.00 -11.20 1.16
C GLY A 624 0.31 -11.93 -0.15
N SER A 625 0.52 -11.15 -1.21
CA SER A 625 1.00 -11.62 -2.50
C SER A 625 2.03 -10.65 -3.07
N ALA A 626 3.13 -11.16 -3.59
CA ALA A 626 4.12 -10.36 -4.28
C ALA A 626 4.48 -11.00 -5.62
N ASP A 627 4.30 -10.26 -6.71
CA ASP A 627 4.76 -10.65 -8.04
C ASP A 627 5.97 -9.77 -8.42
N PHE A 628 7.09 -10.42 -8.68
CA PHE A 628 8.34 -9.78 -9.07
C PHE A 628 8.76 -10.23 -10.47
N THR A 629 9.00 -9.28 -11.37
CA THR A 629 9.53 -9.58 -12.71
C THR A 629 10.87 -8.88 -12.93
N ASP A 630 11.94 -9.65 -13.13
CA ASP A 630 13.25 -9.13 -13.51
C ASP A 630 13.42 -9.15 -15.03
N ASN A 631 13.54 -7.97 -15.65
CA ASN A 631 13.74 -7.80 -17.10
C ASN A 631 15.21 -7.53 -17.49
N THR A 632 16.17 -7.65 -16.56
CA THR A 632 17.60 -7.44 -16.85
C THR A 632 18.24 -8.60 -17.62
N THR A 633 17.65 -9.79 -17.53
CA THR A 633 18.07 -10.99 -18.26
C THR A 633 17.40 -11.06 -19.65
N PRO A 634 18.00 -11.73 -20.65
CA PRO A 634 17.39 -11.90 -21.98
C PRO A 634 16.01 -12.57 -21.95
N ARG A 635 15.78 -13.44 -20.96
CA ARG A 635 14.48 -14.02 -20.61
C ARG A 635 14.06 -13.48 -19.25
N PRO A 636 12.90 -12.81 -19.11
CA PRO A 636 12.49 -12.27 -17.84
C PRO A 636 12.29 -13.35 -16.77
N VAL A 637 12.80 -13.10 -15.56
CA VAL A 637 12.57 -13.99 -14.41
C VAL A 637 11.31 -13.53 -13.71
N LYS A 638 10.31 -14.40 -13.63
CA LYS A 638 9.04 -14.13 -12.94
C LYS A 638 8.98 -14.94 -11.65
N LEU A 639 8.80 -14.25 -10.53
CA LEU A 639 8.64 -14.85 -9.22
C LEU A 639 7.27 -14.44 -8.68
N SER A 640 6.44 -15.43 -8.37
CA SER A 640 5.15 -15.19 -7.73
C SER A 640 5.20 -15.77 -6.31
N VAL A 641 5.02 -14.92 -5.31
CA VAL A 641 5.00 -15.29 -3.89
C VAL A 641 3.57 -15.19 -3.40
N THR A 642 2.89 -16.33 -3.18
CA THR A 642 1.50 -16.39 -2.71
C THR A 642 1.16 -17.77 -2.16
N PRO A 643 0.65 -17.88 -0.91
CA PRO A 643 0.50 -16.80 0.07
C PRO A 643 1.85 -16.36 0.67
N LEU A 644 1.91 -15.12 1.15
CA LEU A 644 2.99 -14.52 1.91
C LEU A 644 2.48 -14.13 3.30
N GLN A 645 3.12 -14.67 4.33
CA GLN A 645 2.90 -14.31 5.73
C GLN A 645 4.23 -13.86 6.33
N LEU A 646 4.21 -12.73 7.02
CA LEU A 646 5.40 -12.16 7.64
C LEU A 646 5.03 -11.64 9.01
N LYS A 647 5.84 -11.96 10.01
CA LYS A 647 5.75 -11.43 11.36
C LYS A 647 7.13 -10.90 11.76
N VAL A 648 7.19 -9.63 12.13
CA VAL A 648 8.41 -8.97 12.62
C VAL A 648 8.11 -8.35 13.97
N GLN A 649 8.94 -8.59 14.98
CA GLN A 649 8.74 -8.07 16.33
C GLN A 649 9.84 -7.08 16.72
N GLN A 650 9.52 -6.18 17.66
CA GLN A 650 10.48 -5.24 18.26
C GLN A 650 11.21 -4.36 17.22
N ILE A 651 10.51 -3.82 16.23
CA ILE A 651 11.09 -2.87 15.27
C ILE A 651 11.30 -1.55 16.02
N SER A 652 12.50 -0.96 15.97
CA SER A 652 12.77 0.36 16.57
C SER A 652 13.70 1.18 15.69
N ASP A 653 13.91 2.45 15.97
CA ASP A 653 14.97 3.23 15.31
C ASP A 653 16.39 2.76 15.71
N ASP A 654 16.53 2.13 16.87
CA ASP A 654 17.77 1.46 17.28
C ASP A 654 17.95 0.12 16.55
N MET A 655 18.71 0.17 15.45
CA MET A 655 19.07 -0.97 14.60
C MET A 655 20.08 -1.95 15.21
N SER A 656 20.55 -1.72 16.44
CA SER A 656 21.49 -2.60 17.15
C SER A 656 20.81 -3.76 17.89
N HIS A 657 19.51 -3.66 18.15
CA HIS A 657 18.74 -4.72 18.78
C HIS A 657 18.35 -5.81 17.75
N PRO A 658 18.25 -7.10 18.16
CA PRO A 658 17.77 -8.15 17.28
C PRO A 658 16.26 -8.00 17.00
N LEU A 659 15.88 -8.09 15.73
CA LEU A 659 14.50 -8.14 15.25
C LEU A 659 14.12 -9.61 14.99
N PRO A 660 13.25 -10.22 15.81
CA PRO A 660 12.71 -11.55 15.52
C PRO A 660 11.84 -11.51 14.26
N ILE A 661 12.12 -12.40 13.32
CA ILE A 661 11.35 -12.57 12.08
C ILE A 661 10.79 -13.98 11.97
N ASP A 662 9.57 -14.09 11.46
CA ASP A 662 8.93 -15.33 11.04
C ASP A 662 8.26 -15.06 9.68
N LEU A 663 8.75 -15.74 8.65
CA LEU A 663 8.33 -15.60 7.26
C LEU A 663 7.87 -16.96 6.75
N GLN A 664 6.65 -17.01 6.23
CA GLN A 664 6.13 -18.17 5.50
C GLN A 664 5.70 -17.71 4.11
N ALA A 665 6.27 -18.33 3.08
CA ALA A 665 6.04 -17.95 1.71
C ALA A 665 5.90 -19.18 0.82
N THR A 666 4.99 -19.11 -0.16
CA THR A 666 4.92 -20.11 -1.23
C THR A 666 5.37 -19.49 -2.55
N LEU A 667 6.43 -20.04 -3.14
CA LEU A 667 7.03 -19.55 -4.39
C LEU A 667 6.49 -20.34 -5.59
N ASN A 668 6.08 -19.62 -6.64
CA ASN A 668 5.56 -20.14 -7.91
C ASN A 668 4.44 -21.20 -7.73
N ARG A 669 3.64 -21.06 -6.66
CA ARG A 669 2.52 -21.96 -6.28
C ARG A 669 2.90 -23.43 -6.06
N LYS A 670 4.19 -23.73 -5.86
CA LYS A 670 4.68 -25.12 -5.73
C LYS A 670 5.56 -25.33 -4.50
N GLY A 671 6.53 -24.45 -4.26
CA GLY A 671 7.53 -24.63 -3.20
C GLY A 671 7.25 -23.77 -1.97
N THR A 672 7.45 -24.30 -0.77
CA THR A 672 7.25 -23.57 0.50
C THR A 672 8.58 -23.17 1.11
N LEU A 673 8.64 -21.96 1.65
CA LEU A 673 9.77 -21.40 2.37
C LEU A 673 9.29 -20.89 3.73
N GLY A 674 9.78 -21.51 4.80
CA GLY A 674 9.70 -21.00 6.17
C GLY A 674 11.06 -20.45 6.59
N VAL A 675 11.09 -19.23 7.14
CA VAL A 675 12.29 -18.62 7.69
C VAL A 675 11.96 -18.04 9.06
N THR A 676 12.63 -18.50 10.11
CA THR A 676 12.46 -17.98 11.47
C THR A 676 13.81 -17.63 12.06
N GLY A 677 13.96 -16.49 12.72
CA GLY A 677 15.25 -16.14 13.31
C GLY A 677 15.34 -14.69 13.76
N ASN A 678 16.56 -14.23 14.02
CA ASN A 678 16.83 -12.87 14.45
C ASN A 678 17.70 -12.14 13.42
N VAL A 679 17.34 -10.89 13.15
CA VAL A 679 18.08 -9.99 12.25
C VAL A 679 18.49 -8.75 13.04
N THR A 680 19.78 -8.44 13.08
CA THR A 680 20.31 -7.17 13.58
C THR A 680 20.89 -6.41 12.40
N ALA A 681 20.49 -5.16 12.20
CA ALA A 681 20.90 -4.39 11.02
C ALA A 681 22.25 -3.67 11.21
N THR A 682 22.58 -3.24 12.44
CA THR A 682 23.81 -2.47 12.72
C THR A 682 24.55 -2.98 13.96
N PRO A 683 25.68 -3.72 13.79
CA PRO A 683 26.19 -4.26 12.53
C PRO A 683 25.30 -5.38 11.99
N LEU A 684 25.38 -5.65 10.69
CA LEU A 684 24.54 -6.65 10.05
C LEU A 684 24.89 -8.05 10.59
N LYS A 685 23.95 -8.66 11.31
CA LYS A 685 24.04 -10.03 11.84
C LYS A 685 22.69 -10.72 11.67
N LEU A 686 22.68 -11.88 11.03
CA LEU A 686 21.47 -12.68 10.86
C LEU A 686 21.72 -14.10 11.37
N VAL A 687 20.78 -14.65 12.12
CA VAL A 687 20.76 -16.07 12.49
C VAL A 687 19.38 -16.59 12.17
N LEU A 688 19.26 -17.35 11.09
CA LEU A 688 18.00 -17.73 10.46
C LEU A 688 17.90 -19.26 10.34
N LYS A 689 16.84 -19.84 10.87
CA LYS A 689 16.44 -21.22 10.57
C LYS A 689 15.61 -21.21 9.30
N ILE A 690 16.04 -22.00 8.32
CA ILE A 690 15.42 -22.12 7.00
C ILE A 690 14.80 -23.51 6.88
N ASN A 691 13.53 -23.55 6.50
CA ASN A 691 12.83 -24.75 6.07
C ASN A 691 12.27 -24.50 4.67
N ALA A 692 13.00 -24.98 3.67
CA ALA A 692 12.63 -24.92 2.27
C ALA A 692 12.23 -26.32 1.80
N ASN A 693 11.06 -26.43 1.16
CA ASN A 693 10.58 -27.66 0.57
C ASN A 693 10.17 -27.42 -0.89
N ARG A 694 10.82 -28.14 -1.81
CA ARG A 694 10.59 -28.13 -3.25
C ARG A 694 10.60 -26.72 -3.87
N LEU A 695 11.52 -25.85 -3.43
CA LEU A 695 11.69 -24.51 -4.03
C LEU A 695 12.21 -24.65 -5.47
N ASP A 696 11.60 -23.93 -6.41
CA ASP A 696 11.92 -24.04 -7.84
C ASP A 696 13.23 -23.31 -8.17
N ALA A 697 14.36 -24.00 -8.05
CA ALA A 697 15.67 -23.48 -8.39
C ALA A 697 15.85 -23.27 -9.90
N ALA A 698 15.09 -24.00 -10.73
CA ALA A 698 15.14 -23.83 -12.19
C ALA A 698 14.59 -22.47 -12.66
N ALA A 699 13.73 -21.82 -11.87
CA ALA A 699 13.25 -20.46 -12.15
C ALA A 699 14.38 -19.42 -12.24
N PHE A 700 15.55 -19.70 -11.64
CA PHE A 700 16.73 -18.83 -11.65
C PHE A 700 17.74 -19.17 -12.77
N GLU A 701 17.46 -20.16 -13.62
CA GLU A 701 18.30 -20.52 -14.77
C GLU A 701 18.70 -19.32 -15.66
N PRO A 702 17.83 -18.31 -15.92
CA PRO A 702 18.20 -17.18 -16.77
C PRO A 702 19.41 -16.36 -16.26
N TYR A 703 19.78 -16.46 -14.99
CA TYR A 703 20.96 -15.77 -14.43
C TYR A 703 22.30 -16.45 -14.76
N PHE A 704 22.31 -17.75 -15.05
CA PHE A 704 23.56 -18.52 -15.22
C PHE A 704 23.55 -19.54 -16.37
N GLY A 705 22.39 -19.85 -16.96
CA GLY A 705 22.23 -20.84 -18.03
C GLY A 705 22.90 -20.45 -19.35
N ASN A 706 23.30 -19.18 -19.52
CA ASN A 706 24.19 -18.77 -20.60
C ASN A 706 25.61 -19.36 -20.48
N LYS A 707 26.04 -19.76 -19.27
CA LYS A 707 27.35 -20.39 -19.01
C LYS A 707 27.35 -21.90 -19.25
N LEU A 708 26.20 -22.49 -19.56
CA LEU A 708 26.01 -23.93 -19.74
C LEU A 708 25.57 -24.26 -21.18
N ASN A 709 26.09 -25.37 -21.71
CA ASN A 709 25.56 -26.02 -22.93
C ASN A 709 24.36 -26.94 -22.61
N ALA A 710 23.84 -26.87 -21.39
CA ALA A 710 22.64 -27.57 -20.92
C ALA A 710 21.59 -26.57 -20.43
N THR A 711 20.32 -26.89 -20.64
CA THR A 711 19.15 -26.20 -20.07
C THR A 711 18.65 -26.98 -18.86
N ILE A 712 18.46 -26.31 -17.72
CA ILE A 712 17.87 -26.91 -16.52
C ILE A 712 16.35 -26.84 -16.65
N ALA A 713 15.72 -27.98 -16.96
CA ALA A 713 14.27 -28.05 -17.15
C ALA A 713 13.50 -28.17 -15.84
N SER A 714 14.09 -28.80 -14.84
CA SER A 714 13.57 -28.85 -13.46
C SER A 714 14.73 -28.99 -12.49
N ALA A 715 14.61 -28.34 -11.34
CA ALA A 715 15.50 -28.49 -10.19
C ALA A 715 14.78 -27.96 -8.96
N LEU A 716 14.49 -28.84 -8.00
CA LEU A 716 13.76 -28.49 -6.79
C LEU A 716 14.69 -28.56 -5.58
N LEU A 717 14.76 -27.48 -4.82
CA LEU A 717 15.62 -27.34 -3.66
C LEU A 717 14.84 -27.65 -2.37
N ASN A 718 15.35 -28.60 -1.60
CA ASN A 718 15.01 -28.81 -0.20
C ASN A 718 16.18 -28.34 0.66
N ALA A 719 15.90 -27.57 1.70
CA ALA A 719 16.91 -27.17 2.68
C ALA A 719 16.29 -27.10 4.07
N ASN A 720 16.95 -27.69 5.05
CA ASN A 720 16.55 -27.62 6.45
C ASN A 720 17.80 -27.39 7.31
N GLY A 721 17.96 -26.17 7.80
CA GLY A 721 19.20 -25.78 8.46
C GLY A 721 19.19 -24.37 9.03
N GLU A 722 20.32 -23.98 9.60
CA GLU A 722 20.57 -22.64 10.13
C GLU A 722 21.59 -21.92 9.26
N VAL A 723 21.28 -20.68 8.89
CA VAL A 723 22.17 -19.72 8.24
C VAL A 723 22.54 -18.65 9.25
N ALA A 724 23.84 -18.49 9.50
CA ALA A 724 24.39 -17.36 10.24
C ALA A 724 25.16 -16.46 9.27
N LEU A 725 24.83 -15.17 9.23
CA LEU A 725 25.56 -14.16 8.47
C LEU A 725 26.04 -13.09 9.44
N SER A 726 27.28 -12.64 9.28
CA SER A 726 27.76 -11.44 9.97
C SER A 726 28.63 -10.59 9.05
N GLN A 727 28.41 -9.28 9.09
CA GLN A 727 29.16 -8.32 8.30
C GLN A 727 29.54 -7.14 9.20
N ASN A 728 30.76 -7.24 9.77
CA ASN A 728 31.44 -6.12 10.43
C ASN A 728 32.37 -5.44 9.43
N LYS A 729 33.61 -5.96 9.28
CA LYS A 729 34.60 -5.49 8.28
C LYS A 729 34.60 -6.32 7.00
N ALA A 730 34.31 -7.61 7.15
CA ALA A 730 34.32 -8.64 6.11
C ALA A 730 33.01 -9.42 6.20
N LEU A 731 32.48 -9.90 5.07
CA LEU A 731 31.30 -10.75 5.05
C LEU A 731 31.68 -12.19 5.47
N GLN A 732 31.00 -12.71 6.48
CA GLN A 732 31.09 -14.11 6.88
C GLN A 732 29.69 -14.75 6.79
N VAL A 733 29.61 -15.92 6.16
CA VAL A 733 28.37 -16.69 6.03
C VAL A 733 28.66 -18.12 6.46
N GLU A 734 27.83 -18.66 7.34
CA GLU A 734 27.87 -20.05 7.80
C GLU A 734 26.50 -20.69 7.55
N TYR A 735 26.49 -21.88 6.96
CA TYR A 735 25.31 -22.73 6.83
C TYR A 735 25.55 -24.04 7.57
N ARG A 736 24.57 -24.48 8.36
CA ARG A 736 24.57 -25.80 9.00
C ARG A 736 23.23 -26.49 8.83
N GLY A 737 23.19 -27.63 8.15
CA GLY A 737 21.95 -28.41 8.02
C GLY A 737 21.96 -29.36 6.83
N ASP A 738 20.78 -29.81 6.42
CA ASP A 738 20.62 -30.70 5.28
C ASP A 738 20.20 -29.92 4.04
N VAL A 739 20.76 -30.28 2.88
CA VAL A 739 20.39 -29.70 1.58
C VAL A 739 20.19 -30.82 0.59
N ALA A 740 19.13 -30.77 -0.21
CA ALA A 740 18.93 -31.70 -1.31
C ALA A 740 18.42 -31.00 -2.56
N LEU A 741 18.99 -31.37 -3.72
CA LEU A 741 18.43 -31.06 -5.02
C LEU A 741 17.67 -32.29 -5.53
N VAL A 742 16.36 -32.14 -5.70
CA VAL A 742 15.45 -33.22 -6.10
C VAL A 742 14.82 -32.95 -7.47
N ASP A 743 14.45 -34.02 -8.15
CA ASP A 743 13.82 -34.01 -9.48
C ASP A 743 14.59 -33.15 -10.51
N VAL A 744 15.93 -33.25 -10.52
CA VAL A 744 16.78 -32.46 -11.43
C VAL A 744 16.78 -33.07 -12.82
N ARG A 745 16.54 -32.24 -13.83
CA ARG A 745 16.56 -32.63 -15.24
C ARG A 745 17.32 -31.60 -16.06
N MET A 746 18.34 -32.06 -16.77
CA MET A 746 19.14 -31.27 -17.68
C MET A 746 18.97 -31.78 -19.11
N LEU A 747 18.62 -30.86 -19.99
CA LEU A 747 18.46 -31.09 -21.42
C LEU A 747 19.64 -30.46 -22.17
N ASP A 748 20.07 -31.08 -23.24
CA ASP A 748 21.00 -30.47 -24.19
C ASP A 748 20.41 -29.18 -24.77
N LYS A 749 21.16 -28.08 -24.76
CA LYS A 749 20.68 -26.78 -25.23
C LYS A 749 20.51 -26.72 -26.75
N ALA A 750 21.31 -27.49 -27.51
CA ALA A 750 21.25 -27.55 -28.96
C ALA A 750 20.13 -28.48 -29.45
N THR A 751 20.02 -29.67 -28.86
CA THR A 751 19.08 -30.71 -29.34
C THR A 751 17.81 -30.82 -28.52
N SER A 752 17.82 -30.37 -27.25
CA SER A 752 16.77 -30.63 -26.25
C SER A 752 16.64 -32.11 -25.86
N ASP A 753 17.64 -32.95 -26.16
CA ASP A 753 17.67 -34.35 -25.70
C ASP A 753 18.05 -34.42 -24.21
N PRO A 754 17.56 -35.41 -23.44
CA PRO A 754 18.01 -35.64 -22.07
C PRO A 754 19.52 -35.91 -22.03
N PHE A 755 20.24 -35.10 -21.26
CA PHE A 755 21.69 -35.24 -21.08
C PHE A 755 22.02 -35.87 -19.72
N ALA A 756 21.48 -35.29 -18.65
CA ALA A 756 21.72 -35.74 -17.28
C ALA A 756 20.55 -35.36 -16.37
N GLY A 757 20.39 -36.07 -15.25
CA GLY A 757 19.36 -35.78 -14.27
C GLY A 757 19.41 -36.73 -13.08
N TRP A 758 18.68 -36.43 -12.01
CA TRP A 758 18.62 -37.29 -10.84
C TRP A 758 17.36 -37.04 -10.01
N ARG A 759 16.91 -38.08 -9.29
CA ARG A 759 15.81 -37.96 -8.36
C ARG A 759 16.20 -37.20 -7.10
N SER A 760 17.39 -37.45 -6.56
CA SER A 760 17.87 -36.77 -5.35
C SER A 760 19.40 -36.71 -5.29
N LEU A 761 19.94 -35.52 -5.05
CA LEU A 761 21.31 -35.29 -4.61
C LEU A 761 21.24 -34.61 -3.24
N ALA A 762 21.44 -35.38 -2.17
CA ALA A 762 21.29 -34.91 -0.80
C ALA A 762 22.64 -34.84 -0.07
N LEU A 763 22.93 -33.71 0.55
CA LEU A 763 24.07 -33.47 1.41
C LEU A 763 23.57 -33.39 2.85
N ALA A 764 23.93 -34.39 3.65
CA ALA A 764 23.54 -34.47 5.05
C ALA A 764 24.59 -33.81 5.95
N ASN A 765 24.13 -33.10 6.99
CA ASN A 765 24.98 -32.33 7.92
C ASN A 765 25.99 -31.43 7.20
N LEU A 766 25.55 -30.73 6.15
CA LEU A 766 26.37 -29.77 5.42
C LEU A 766 26.75 -28.61 6.35
N LYS A 767 28.06 -28.34 6.44
CA LYS A 767 28.65 -27.15 7.05
C LYS A 767 29.36 -26.37 5.95
N ALA A 768 28.84 -25.23 5.56
CA ALA A 768 29.46 -24.37 4.55
C ALA A 768 29.81 -23.02 5.16
N ASN A 769 31.09 -22.68 5.17
CA ASN A 769 31.62 -21.45 5.73
C ASN A 769 32.26 -20.62 4.61
N TYR A 770 31.78 -19.40 4.44
CA TYR A 770 32.34 -18.41 3.52
C TYR A 770 32.96 -17.25 4.31
N SER A 771 34.16 -16.85 3.92
CA SER A 771 34.84 -15.65 4.42
C SER A 771 35.76 -15.07 3.33
N GLU A 772 36.35 -13.90 3.59
CA GLU A 772 37.41 -13.34 2.72
C GLU A 772 38.61 -14.28 2.50
N ARG A 773 38.82 -15.27 3.38
CA ARG A 773 39.92 -16.25 3.26
C ARG A 773 39.61 -17.44 2.34
N GLY A 774 38.37 -17.57 1.87
CA GLY A 774 37.94 -18.73 1.08
C GLY A 774 36.59 -19.30 1.52
N THR A 775 36.20 -20.40 0.86
CA THR A 775 34.99 -21.16 1.17
C THR A 775 35.37 -22.56 1.65
N ASP A 776 34.93 -22.95 2.83
CA ASP A 776 35.11 -24.30 3.37
C ASP A 776 33.75 -25.03 3.34
N VAL A 777 33.67 -26.17 2.68
CA VAL A 777 32.45 -27.00 2.60
C VAL A 777 32.75 -28.40 3.12
N ASP A 778 32.03 -28.79 4.16
CA ASP A 778 32.10 -30.11 4.80
C ASP A 778 30.70 -30.74 4.78
N ALA A 779 30.57 -31.97 4.27
CA ALA A 779 29.33 -32.72 4.38
C ALA A 779 29.60 -34.15 4.83
N SER A 780 28.87 -34.63 5.84
CA SER A 780 29.12 -35.96 6.41
C SER A 780 28.77 -37.09 5.46
N ARG A 781 27.69 -36.91 4.68
CA ARG A 781 27.25 -37.86 3.66
C ARG A 781 26.65 -37.15 2.46
N VAL A 782 27.04 -37.56 1.27
CA VAL A 782 26.43 -37.20 -0.01
C VAL A 782 25.67 -38.42 -0.54
N THR A 783 24.38 -38.31 -0.78
CA THR A 783 23.55 -39.38 -1.36
C THR A 783 23.11 -38.97 -2.75
N PHE A 784 23.49 -39.74 -3.76
CA PHE A 784 23.13 -39.52 -5.15
C PHE A 784 22.27 -40.67 -5.64
N ALA A 785 20.96 -40.41 -5.74
CA ALA A 785 19.93 -41.42 -5.95
C ALA A 785 19.13 -41.20 -7.24
N GLY A 786 18.86 -42.29 -7.95
CA GLY A 786 18.08 -42.28 -9.18
C GLY A 786 18.67 -41.39 -10.27
N PHE A 787 20.01 -41.40 -10.40
CA PHE A 787 20.73 -40.54 -11.35
C PHE A 787 20.80 -41.16 -12.74
N TYR A 788 20.82 -40.31 -13.74
CA TYR A 788 20.96 -40.62 -15.15
C TYR A 788 21.98 -39.68 -15.79
N GLY A 789 22.85 -40.21 -16.65
CA GLY A 789 23.77 -39.41 -17.43
C GLY A 789 24.16 -40.09 -18.73
N ARG A 790 24.41 -39.27 -19.77
CA ARG A 790 24.98 -39.71 -21.05
C ARG A 790 26.45 -39.32 -21.13
N VAL A 791 27.31 -40.33 -21.27
CA VAL A 791 28.73 -40.14 -21.53
C VAL A 791 28.96 -40.51 -22.99
N LEU A 792 29.40 -39.53 -23.78
CA LEU A 792 29.62 -39.68 -25.21
C LEU A 792 31.09 -39.37 -25.51
N LEU A 793 31.76 -40.31 -26.16
CA LEU A 793 33.05 -40.11 -26.81
C LEU A 793 32.77 -39.77 -28.28
N ASP A 794 33.14 -38.57 -28.70
CA ASP A 794 32.91 -38.12 -30.08
C ASP A 794 33.85 -38.82 -31.09
N ALA A 795 33.63 -38.61 -32.39
CA ALA A 795 34.46 -39.18 -33.44
C ALA A 795 35.94 -38.73 -33.39
N GLN A 796 36.27 -37.67 -32.64
CA GLN A 796 37.62 -37.17 -32.41
C GLN A 796 38.26 -37.73 -31.13
N GLY A 797 37.54 -38.57 -30.37
CA GLY A 797 38.03 -39.14 -29.11
C GLY A 797 37.93 -38.19 -27.91
N LYS A 798 37.09 -37.14 -27.97
CA LYS A 798 36.85 -36.21 -26.86
C LYS A 798 35.52 -36.51 -26.16
N LEU A 799 35.52 -36.40 -24.83
CA LEU A 799 34.33 -36.63 -24.00
C LEU A 799 33.42 -35.41 -23.95
N ASN A 800 32.11 -35.63 -24.10
CA ASN A 800 31.08 -34.59 -23.97
C ASN A 800 31.06 -33.90 -22.58
N LEU A 801 31.46 -34.60 -21.52
CA LEU A 801 31.54 -34.06 -20.15
C LEU A 801 32.49 -32.85 -20.04
N SER A 802 33.50 -32.75 -20.91
CA SER A 802 34.42 -31.60 -20.97
C SER A 802 33.78 -30.34 -21.57
N GLN A 803 32.59 -30.45 -22.15
CA GLN A 803 31.90 -29.40 -22.91
C GLN A 803 30.64 -28.87 -22.19
N VAL A 804 30.35 -29.31 -20.96
CA VAL A 804 29.16 -28.89 -20.19
C VAL A 804 29.17 -27.38 -19.93
N VAL A 805 30.34 -26.83 -19.59
CA VAL A 805 30.56 -25.39 -19.46
C VAL A 805 30.80 -24.80 -20.85
N ALA A 806 30.00 -23.81 -21.23
CA ALA A 806 30.14 -23.15 -22.53
C ALA A 806 31.44 -22.34 -22.56
N GLN A 807 32.24 -22.50 -23.63
CA GLN A 807 33.36 -21.59 -23.91
C GLN A 807 32.80 -20.25 -24.39
N GLN A 808 33.43 -19.14 -23.96
CA GLN A 808 32.83 -17.78 -23.97
C GLN A 808 32.51 -17.20 -25.35
N THR A 809 32.83 -17.88 -26.46
CA THR A 809 32.60 -17.43 -27.83
C THR A 809 32.32 -18.61 -28.78
N GLY A 810 31.04 -18.83 -29.13
CA GLY A 810 30.62 -19.82 -30.14
C GLY A 810 29.13 -20.21 -30.05
N GLU A 811 28.57 -20.84 -31.09
CA GLU A 811 27.25 -21.49 -31.04
C GLU A 811 27.23 -22.63 -30.01
N ALA A 812 26.08 -22.88 -29.38
CA ALA A 812 25.91 -23.94 -28.39
C ALA A 812 26.29 -25.32 -28.98
N GLN A 813 27.26 -25.98 -28.35
CA GLN A 813 27.67 -27.33 -28.72
C GLN A 813 26.69 -28.36 -28.15
N SER A 814 26.38 -29.41 -28.92
CA SER A 814 25.51 -30.50 -28.45
C SER A 814 26.29 -31.40 -27.49
N LEU A 815 25.66 -31.73 -26.37
CA LEU A 815 26.16 -32.68 -25.37
C LEU A 815 25.71 -34.12 -25.64
N THR A 816 24.77 -34.32 -26.56
CA THR A 816 24.09 -35.60 -26.81
C THR A 816 24.26 -36.14 -28.22
N ARG A 817 24.67 -35.30 -29.18
CA ARG A 817 24.88 -35.68 -30.58
C ARG A 817 26.22 -35.18 -31.10
N ASP A 818 26.85 -36.01 -31.91
CA ASP A 818 28.05 -35.65 -32.64
C ASP A 818 27.68 -35.02 -34.00
N LYS A 819 27.99 -33.73 -34.21
CA LYS A 819 27.72 -33.02 -35.48
C LYS A 819 28.63 -33.50 -36.62
N ASN A 820 29.76 -34.15 -36.32
CA ASN A 820 30.74 -34.59 -37.30
C ASN A 820 30.51 -36.03 -37.81
N ALA A 821 29.33 -36.61 -37.54
CA ALA A 821 28.99 -37.97 -37.96
C ALA A 821 28.75 -38.16 -39.47
N LYS A 822 28.82 -37.11 -40.30
CA LYS A 822 28.84 -37.25 -41.76
C LYS A 822 30.24 -37.69 -42.18
N GLY A 823 30.35 -38.97 -42.53
CA GLY A 823 31.61 -39.70 -42.64
C GLY A 823 32.62 -39.08 -43.58
N GLU A 824 33.83 -38.87 -43.07
CA GLU A 824 35.07 -39.05 -43.82
C GLU A 824 36.17 -39.42 -42.81
N ALA A 825 36.87 -40.52 -43.07
CA ALA A 825 37.96 -40.99 -42.22
C ALA A 825 39.18 -40.11 -42.46
N VAL A 826 39.70 -39.46 -41.41
CA VAL A 826 41.03 -38.83 -41.47
C VAL A 826 42.08 -39.94 -41.49
N PRO A 827 42.96 -40.01 -42.50
CA PRO A 827 44.05 -40.97 -42.50
C PRO A 827 45.16 -40.51 -41.55
N LEU A 828 45.56 -41.40 -40.62
CA LEU A 828 46.76 -41.25 -39.81
C LEU A 828 47.96 -41.83 -40.57
N THR A 829 48.68 -40.99 -41.30
CA THR A 829 50.07 -41.26 -41.70
C THR A 829 50.93 -40.03 -41.37
N PRO A 830 52.11 -40.19 -40.75
CA PRO A 830 53.03 -39.09 -40.55
C PRO A 830 53.86 -38.89 -41.82
N GLN A 831 53.80 -37.70 -42.43
CA GLN A 831 54.79 -37.31 -43.44
C GLN A 831 55.26 -35.88 -43.24
N ALA A 832 56.59 -35.77 -43.31
CA ALA A 832 57.41 -34.62 -43.03
C ALA A 832 57.32 -33.51 -44.10
N ALA A 833 57.82 -32.35 -43.68
CA ALA A 833 58.03 -31.10 -44.41
C ALA A 833 58.59 -31.24 -45.84
N SER A 834 58.16 -30.37 -46.75
CA SER A 834 58.89 -29.14 -47.14
C SER A 834 58.34 -28.55 -48.46
N ASP A 835 58.24 -27.21 -48.44
CA ASP A 835 58.44 -26.23 -49.53
C ASP A 835 57.62 -26.29 -50.83
N ALA A 836 57.19 -25.19 -51.45
CA ALA A 836 57.09 -23.76 -51.10
C ALA A 836 56.45 -23.03 -52.30
N SER A 837 55.88 -21.84 -52.01
CA SER A 837 55.73 -20.67 -52.91
C SER A 837 54.78 -20.78 -54.11
N GLU A 838 54.02 -19.76 -54.53
CA GLU A 838 53.96 -18.30 -54.31
C GLU A 838 52.68 -17.83 -55.06
N ALA A 839 52.06 -16.66 -54.96
CA ALA A 839 52.40 -15.30 -54.52
C ALA A 839 51.07 -14.62 -54.13
N VAL A 840 50.90 -13.90 -53.00
CA VAL A 840 51.44 -12.59 -52.58
C VAL A 840 50.82 -11.39 -53.32
N ALA A 841 50.09 -10.56 -52.56
CA ALA A 841 50.39 -9.13 -52.37
C ALA A 841 49.47 -8.55 -51.25
N ALA A 842 49.93 -8.23 -50.03
CA ALA A 842 50.92 -7.22 -49.58
C ALA A 842 50.24 -5.87 -49.28
N SER A 843 50.43 -5.11 -48.19
CA SER A 843 51.41 -5.04 -47.07
C SER A 843 50.91 -3.98 -46.04
N ALA A 844 50.95 -4.17 -44.70
CA ALA A 844 52.03 -3.93 -43.70
C ALA A 844 52.18 -2.44 -43.23
N PRO A 845 52.82 -2.08 -42.07
CA PRO A 845 53.73 -2.90 -41.24
C PRO A 845 53.83 -2.68 -39.67
N HIS A 846 54.47 -3.68 -39.02
CA HIS A 846 55.27 -3.73 -37.75
C HIS A 846 54.63 -3.77 -36.33
N PRO A 847 55.31 -4.34 -35.28
CA PRO A 847 56.47 -5.24 -35.24
C PRO A 847 56.26 -6.54 -34.42
N ALA A 848 57.21 -7.47 -34.58
CA ALA A 848 57.35 -8.74 -33.85
C ALA A 848 57.94 -8.55 -32.44
N SER A 849 57.39 -9.26 -31.46
CA SER A 849 58.05 -9.90 -30.29
C SER A 849 56.97 -10.24 -29.26
N GLY A 850 56.40 -11.44 -29.32
CA GLY A 850 55.51 -11.99 -28.30
C GLY A 850 55.78 -13.49 -28.20
N PRO A 851 55.99 -14.04 -27.00
CA PRO A 851 56.30 -15.45 -26.84
C PRO A 851 55.14 -16.31 -27.39
N ALA A 852 55.44 -17.54 -27.79
CA ALA A 852 54.46 -18.60 -28.00
C ALA A 852 53.37 -18.54 -26.91
N PRO A 853 52.09 -18.92 -27.18
CA PRO A 853 51.07 -18.88 -26.16
C PRO A 853 51.46 -19.87 -25.07
N THR A 854 52.22 -19.39 -24.10
CA THR A 854 52.30 -19.95 -22.78
C THR A 854 50.86 -20.00 -22.36
N VAL A 855 50.38 -21.23 -22.17
CA VAL A 855 49.20 -21.51 -21.37
C VAL A 855 49.41 -20.68 -20.11
N VAL A 856 48.77 -19.52 -20.03
CA VAL A 856 48.74 -18.73 -18.81
C VAL A 856 48.03 -19.66 -17.86
N ALA A 857 48.80 -20.30 -16.98
CA ALA A 857 48.28 -21.06 -15.88
C ALA A 857 47.22 -20.17 -15.25
N ALA A 858 45.98 -20.64 -15.23
CA ALA A 858 44.86 -19.91 -14.66
C ALA A 858 45.32 -19.31 -13.34
N THR A 859 45.26 -17.99 -13.22
CA THR A 859 45.58 -17.31 -11.95
C THR A 859 44.78 -18.03 -10.87
N PRO A 860 45.43 -18.55 -9.79
CA PRO A 860 44.72 -19.26 -8.75
C PRO A 860 43.55 -18.38 -8.27
N PRO A 861 42.33 -18.94 -8.09
CA PRO A 861 41.19 -18.15 -7.67
C PRO A 861 41.56 -17.35 -6.41
N GLN A 862 41.23 -16.06 -6.40
CA GLN A 862 41.54 -15.13 -5.29
C GLN A 862 40.97 -15.57 -3.93
N SER A 863 40.10 -16.60 -3.91
CA SER A 863 39.57 -17.23 -2.70
C SER A 863 39.49 -18.75 -2.92
N PRO A 864 40.34 -19.57 -2.28
CA PRO A 864 40.35 -21.02 -2.48
C PRO A 864 39.08 -21.67 -1.89
N VAL A 865 38.60 -22.73 -2.56
CA VAL A 865 37.48 -23.57 -2.09
C VAL A 865 38.03 -24.87 -1.53
N LYS A 866 37.80 -25.14 -0.25
CA LYS A 866 38.16 -26.40 0.40
C LYS A 866 36.91 -27.26 0.53
N LEU A 867 37.00 -28.50 0.05
CA LEU A 867 35.89 -29.44 0.06
C LEU A 867 36.29 -30.68 0.85
N HIS A 868 35.40 -31.15 1.72
CA HIS A 868 35.51 -32.43 2.40
C HIS A 868 34.15 -33.13 2.43
N PHE A 869 34.12 -34.41 2.02
CA PHE A 869 32.93 -35.23 2.00
C PHE A 869 33.24 -36.53 2.74
N GLY A 870 32.46 -36.87 3.77
CA GLY A 870 32.72 -38.05 4.60
C GLY A 870 32.39 -39.38 3.93
N GLN A 871 31.30 -39.44 3.16
CA GLN A 871 30.89 -40.62 2.40
C GLN A 871 30.03 -40.20 1.20
N LEU A 872 30.26 -40.79 0.03
CA LEU A 872 29.35 -40.69 -1.13
C LEU A 872 28.62 -42.03 -1.31
N LEU A 873 27.29 -42.00 -1.25
CA LEU A 873 26.40 -43.14 -1.46
C LEU A 873 25.71 -43.01 -2.81
N LEU A 874 25.84 -44.03 -3.65
CA LEU A 874 25.21 -44.13 -4.97
C LEU A 874 24.02 -45.09 -4.85
N GLN A 875 22.86 -44.72 -5.39
CA GLN A 875 21.64 -45.55 -5.36
C GLN A 875 20.90 -45.49 -6.70
N ASP A 876 20.54 -46.66 -7.23
CA ASP A 876 19.68 -46.79 -8.42
C ASP A 876 20.12 -45.94 -9.62
N GLY A 877 21.42 -45.86 -9.87
CA GLY A 877 21.97 -45.07 -10.97
C GLY A 877 21.91 -45.74 -12.33
N ARG A 878 21.88 -44.93 -13.39
CA ARG A 878 21.98 -45.33 -14.79
C ARG A 878 22.95 -44.44 -15.55
N VAL A 879 23.83 -45.04 -16.35
CA VAL A 879 24.71 -44.32 -17.26
C VAL A 879 24.65 -44.97 -18.62
N THR A 880 24.41 -44.17 -19.66
CA THR A 880 24.54 -44.62 -21.05
C THR A 880 25.86 -44.11 -21.58
N TYR A 881 26.77 -45.02 -21.89
CA TYR A 881 28.03 -44.74 -22.55
C TYR A 881 27.89 -45.01 -24.05
N THR A 882 28.27 -44.04 -24.89
CA THR A 882 28.30 -44.19 -26.34
C THR A 882 29.68 -43.82 -26.86
N ASP A 883 30.28 -44.71 -27.64
CA ASP A 883 31.54 -44.51 -28.34
C ASP A 883 31.28 -44.32 -29.83
N ASN A 884 31.41 -43.08 -30.31
CA ASN A 884 31.28 -42.72 -31.72
C ASN A 884 32.62 -42.71 -32.47
N PHE A 885 33.74 -42.92 -31.78
CA PHE A 885 35.06 -43.12 -32.39
C PHE A 885 35.15 -44.47 -33.14
N ILE A 886 34.31 -45.43 -32.75
CA ILE A 886 34.12 -46.71 -33.45
C ILE A 886 32.95 -46.64 -34.42
N LYS A 887 33.07 -47.29 -35.58
CA LYS A 887 32.00 -47.42 -36.59
C LYS A 887 31.84 -48.90 -36.98
N PRO A 888 30.62 -49.48 -36.90
CA PRO A 888 29.41 -48.90 -36.31
C PRO A 888 29.61 -48.51 -34.84
N ASN A 889 28.85 -47.54 -34.34
CA ASN A 889 29.04 -47.00 -32.99
C ASN A 889 28.71 -48.04 -31.92
N TYR A 890 29.43 -47.99 -30.81
CA TYR A 890 29.18 -48.86 -29.65
C TYR A 890 28.39 -48.10 -28.58
N THR A 891 27.40 -48.75 -27.97
CA THR A 891 26.64 -48.19 -26.84
C THR A 891 26.51 -49.23 -25.75
N ALA A 892 26.80 -48.82 -24.51
CA ALA A 892 26.65 -49.62 -23.31
C ALA A 892 25.75 -48.90 -22.29
N ASN A 893 24.78 -49.64 -21.74
CA ASN A 893 23.88 -49.14 -20.71
C ASN A 893 24.23 -49.77 -19.37
N LEU A 894 24.84 -48.99 -18.48
CA LEU A 894 25.03 -49.36 -17.09
C LEU A 894 23.77 -49.00 -16.31
N VAL A 895 23.24 -49.96 -15.56
CA VAL A 895 22.03 -49.83 -14.73
C VAL A 895 22.31 -50.32 -13.32
N SER A 896 21.39 -50.00 -12.40
CA SER A 896 21.45 -50.43 -10.99
C SER A 896 22.78 -50.09 -10.31
N ILE A 897 23.36 -48.93 -10.62
CA ILE A 897 24.60 -48.47 -10.01
C ILE A 897 24.32 -48.16 -8.54
N THR A 898 24.93 -48.91 -7.64
CA THR A 898 24.78 -48.79 -6.19
C THR A 898 26.13 -48.99 -5.51
N GLY A 899 26.40 -48.26 -4.44
CA GLY A 899 27.70 -48.38 -3.78
C GLY A 899 28.05 -47.23 -2.88
N LYS A 900 29.22 -47.34 -2.25
CA LYS A 900 29.76 -46.34 -1.33
C LYS A 900 31.20 -45.98 -1.68
N ILE A 901 31.53 -44.71 -1.54
CA ILE A 901 32.87 -44.15 -1.59
C ILE A 901 33.12 -43.47 -0.23
N GLY A 902 34.27 -43.73 0.40
CA GLY A 902 34.63 -43.17 1.71
C GLY A 902 34.98 -41.68 1.66
N ALA A 903 35.72 -41.20 2.65
CA ALA A 903 35.98 -39.77 2.79
C ALA A 903 36.99 -39.25 1.73
N PHE A 904 36.65 -38.18 1.02
CA PHE A 904 37.52 -37.52 0.04
C PHE A 904 37.40 -35.99 0.13
N GLY A 905 38.41 -35.27 -0.35
CA GLY A 905 38.43 -33.81 -0.29
C GLY A 905 39.63 -33.18 -1.00
N THR A 906 39.60 -31.87 -1.23
CA THR A 906 40.67 -31.14 -1.94
C THR A 906 41.97 -31.02 -1.12
N GLN A 907 41.90 -31.28 0.19
CA GLN A 907 43.05 -31.34 1.09
C GLN A 907 43.27 -32.73 1.71
N SER A 908 42.55 -33.75 1.24
CA SER A 908 42.71 -35.10 1.79
C SER A 908 44.03 -35.72 1.35
N THR A 909 44.84 -36.19 2.29
CA THR A 909 46.03 -37.01 2.01
C THR A 909 45.74 -38.52 2.05
N THR A 910 44.53 -38.92 2.47
CA THR A 910 44.13 -40.32 2.62
C THR A 910 43.23 -40.74 1.45
N SER A 911 43.49 -41.92 0.89
CA SER A 911 42.66 -42.50 -0.18
C SER A 911 41.31 -42.98 0.36
N ALA A 912 40.23 -42.61 -0.33
CA ALA A 912 38.87 -42.99 0.02
C ALA A 912 38.58 -44.42 -0.44
N PRO A 913 38.15 -45.35 0.43
CA PRO A 913 37.76 -46.69 0.00
C PRO A 913 36.54 -46.65 -0.93
N VAL A 914 36.54 -47.48 -1.96
CA VAL A 914 35.48 -47.60 -2.97
C VAL A 914 34.91 -49.01 -2.94
N ASP A 915 33.58 -49.12 -2.99
CA ASP A 915 32.84 -50.37 -3.18
C ASP A 915 31.55 -50.05 -3.96
N VAL A 916 31.58 -50.28 -5.26
CA VAL A 916 30.50 -49.94 -6.20
C VAL A 916 30.13 -51.15 -7.03
N ALA A 917 28.85 -51.49 -7.08
CA ALA A 917 28.28 -52.50 -7.94
C ALA A 917 27.39 -51.87 -9.01
N ALA A 918 27.35 -52.47 -10.19
CA ALA A 918 26.48 -52.09 -11.29
C ALA A 918 26.15 -53.32 -12.13
N LYS A 919 25.24 -53.17 -13.10
CA LYS A 919 24.94 -54.19 -14.11
C LYS A 919 24.96 -53.58 -15.49
N LEU A 920 25.40 -54.33 -16.50
CA LEU A 920 25.08 -54.00 -17.89
C LEU A 920 23.64 -54.43 -18.20
N ALA A 921 22.89 -53.63 -18.97
CA ALA A 921 21.48 -53.88 -19.28
C ALA A 921 21.22 -55.21 -20.01
N ALA A 922 22.24 -55.80 -20.64
CA ALA A 922 22.22 -57.06 -21.37
C ALA A 922 22.89 -58.22 -20.60
N ASN A 923 22.80 -58.19 -19.26
CA ASN A 923 23.52 -59.04 -18.29
C ASN A 923 25.02 -58.71 -18.12
N GLY A 924 25.50 -59.05 -16.91
CA GLY A 924 26.89 -58.96 -16.48
C GLY A 924 27.07 -58.10 -15.22
N PRO A 925 27.15 -58.71 -14.02
CA PRO A 925 27.42 -57.95 -12.80
C PRO A 925 28.83 -57.35 -12.87
N LEU A 926 28.92 -56.05 -12.58
CA LEU A 926 30.15 -55.28 -12.47
C LEU A 926 30.36 -54.90 -11.00
N SER A 927 31.55 -55.12 -10.47
CA SER A 927 31.95 -54.71 -9.12
C SER A 927 33.29 -54.00 -9.16
N ILE A 928 33.38 -52.82 -8.55
CA ILE A 928 34.59 -52.00 -8.44
C ILE A 928 34.89 -51.82 -6.95
N ARG A 929 36.07 -52.26 -6.50
CA ARG A 929 36.55 -52.13 -5.12
C ARG A 929 37.95 -51.54 -5.09
N GLY A 930 38.33 -50.87 -4.01
CA GLY A 930 39.69 -50.36 -3.84
C GLY A 930 39.72 -49.02 -3.13
N SER A 931 40.54 -48.08 -3.58
CA SER A 931 40.62 -46.73 -3.05
C SER A 931 40.92 -45.66 -4.10
N VAL A 932 40.44 -44.43 -3.89
CA VAL A 932 40.64 -43.29 -4.80
C VAL A 932 40.92 -42.00 -4.04
N ASN A 933 41.72 -41.10 -4.60
CA ASN A 933 41.86 -39.72 -4.14
C ASN A 933 41.82 -38.76 -5.34
N PRO A 934 40.62 -38.36 -5.79
CA PRO A 934 40.46 -37.70 -7.09
C PRO A 934 40.56 -36.16 -7.07
N LEU A 935 40.46 -35.52 -5.89
CA LEU A 935 40.37 -34.05 -5.79
C LEU A 935 41.70 -33.35 -5.45
N ILE A 936 42.79 -34.10 -5.28
CA ILE A 936 44.14 -33.56 -5.09
C ILE A 936 44.80 -33.21 -6.43
N ALA A 937 45.86 -32.39 -6.39
CA ALA A 937 46.52 -31.91 -7.60
C ALA A 937 47.03 -33.02 -8.54
N LYS A 938 47.46 -34.16 -7.98
CA LYS A 938 47.82 -35.38 -8.71
C LYS A 938 46.94 -36.52 -8.24
N PRO A 939 45.88 -36.87 -8.97
CA PRO A 939 44.96 -37.93 -8.59
C PRO A 939 45.70 -39.26 -8.35
N ALA A 940 45.25 -40.00 -7.34
CA ALA A 940 45.72 -41.35 -7.07
C ALA A 940 44.54 -42.32 -7.03
N LEU A 941 44.74 -43.55 -7.50
CA LEU A 941 43.75 -44.62 -7.39
C LEU A 941 44.43 -45.98 -7.32
N ASP A 942 43.78 -46.92 -6.65
CA ASP A 942 44.13 -48.34 -6.62
C ASP A 942 42.79 -49.08 -6.62
N LEU A 943 42.37 -49.57 -7.79
CA LEU A 943 41.04 -50.09 -8.04
C LEU A 943 41.12 -51.48 -8.65
N THR A 944 40.37 -52.41 -8.08
CA THR A 944 40.07 -53.72 -8.66
C THR A 944 38.65 -53.70 -9.21
N ALA A 945 38.46 -53.93 -10.50
CA ALA A 945 37.16 -54.00 -11.15
C ALA A 945 36.96 -55.40 -11.73
N SER A 946 35.82 -56.02 -11.48
CA SER A 946 35.46 -57.34 -12.00
C SER A 946 34.14 -57.26 -12.73
N ALA A 947 34.05 -57.91 -13.89
CA ALA A 947 32.83 -58.00 -14.66
C ALA A 947 32.70 -59.40 -15.24
N HIS A 948 31.61 -60.09 -14.92
CA HIS A 948 31.39 -61.48 -15.32
C HIS A 948 30.20 -61.60 -16.27
N ASP A 949 30.15 -62.67 -17.08
CA ASP A 949 29.06 -62.99 -17.99
C ASP A 949 28.71 -61.88 -19.01
N ILE A 950 29.69 -61.06 -19.42
CA ILE A 950 29.46 -60.03 -20.43
C ILE A 950 29.28 -60.72 -21.80
N GLU A 951 28.17 -60.45 -22.49
CA GLU A 951 27.93 -60.99 -23.82
C GLU A 951 28.85 -60.34 -24.88
N LEU A 952 29.72 -61.14 -25.49
CA LEU A 952 30.74 -60.65 -26.44
C LEU A 952 30.15 -60.17 -27.77
N THR A 953 28.94 -60.61 -28.14
CA THR A 953 28.28 -60.15 -29.37
C THR A 953 28.07 -58.64 -29.38
N ASN A 954 27.97 -58.00 -28.21
CA ASN A 954 27.85 -56.55 -28.08
C ASN A 954 29.17 -55.81 -28.39
N LEU A 955 30.32 -56.49 -28.30
CA LEU A 955 31.65 -55.94 -28.61
C LEU A 955 32.05 -56.13 -30.09
N THR A 956 31.17 -56.71 -30.91
CA THR A 956 31.36 -56.88 -32.36
C THR A 956 31.86 -55.63 -33.09
N PRO A 957 31.40 -54.39 -32.78
CA PRO A 957 31.95 -53.20 -33.43
C PRO A 957 33.47 -53.04 -33.27
N TYR A 958 34.04 -53.39 -32.10
CA TYR A 958 35.48 -53.33 -31.87
C TYR A 958 36.22 -54.47 -32.58
N SER A 959 35.69 -55.70 -32.52
CA SER A 959 36.33 -56.86 -33.16
C SER A 959 36.30 -56.75 -34.69
N ALA A 960 35.22 -56.23 -35.27
CA ALA A 960 35.13 -55.95 -36.69
C ALA A 960 36.16 -54.88 -37.10
N LYS A 961 36.24 -53.74 -36.38
CA LYS A 961 37.15 -52.64 -36.72
C LYS A 961 38.65 -53.02 -36.60
N TYR A 962 39.05 -53.70 -35.53
CA TYR A 962 40.47 -53.95 -35.24
C TYR A 962 40.94 -55.37 -35.61
N ALA A 963 40.08 -56.38 -35.47
CA ALA A 963 40.42 -57.76 -35.79
C ALA A 963 39.90 -58.21 -37.18
N GLY A 964 38.95 -57.48 -37.79
CA GLY A 964 38.34 -57.85 -39.06
C GLY A 964 37.36 -59.03 -38.96
N TYR A 965 36.95 -59.43 -37.75
CA TYR A 965 36.04 -60.56 -37.55
C TYR A 965 34.92 -60.20 -36.55
N PRO A 966 33.64 -60.24 -36.97
CA PRO A 966 32.52 -59.98 -36.08
C PRO A 966 32.31 -61.16 -35.12
N ILE A 967 31.87 -60.90 -33.89
CA ILE A 967 31.62 -61.95 -32.89
C ILE A 967 30.17 -62.42 -33.00
N THR A 968 29.96 -63.71 -33.19
CA THR A 968 28.62 -64.30 -33.34
C THR A 968 28.12 -64.98 -32.06
N LYS A 969 29.03 -65.37 -31.17
CA LYS A 969 28.74 -65.97 -29.86
C LYS A 969 29.95 -65.86 -28.92
N GLY A 970 29.70 -65.71 -27.63
CA GLY A 970 30.70 -65.89 -26.56
C GLY A 970 30.42 -65.03 -25.33
N LYS A 971 30.97 -65.43 -24.18
CA LYS A 971 30.90 -64.65 -22.93
C LYS A 971 32.29 -64.22 -22.47
N LEU A 972 32.36 -63.10 -21.78
CA LEU A 972 33.58 -62.48 -21.28
C LEU A 972 33.48 -62.24 -19.78
N ASN A 973 34.50 -62.70 -19.06
CA ASN A 973 34.81 -62.33 -17.69
C ASN A 973 36.11 -61.51 -17.70
N VAL A 974 36.13 -60.42 -16.95
CA VAL A 974 37.28 -59.53 -16.85
C VAL A 974 37.54 -59.21 -15.39
N ASP A 975 38.77 -59.41 -14.94
CA ASP A 975 39.26 -58.93 -13.66
C ASP A 975 40.41 -57.95 -13.90
N LEU A 976 40.20 -56.70 -13.51
CA LEU A 976 41.10 -55.56 -13.73
C LEU A 976 41.66 -55.10 -12.40
N HIS A 977 42.94 -54.77 -12.35
CA HIS A 977 43.57 -54.12 -11.21
C HIS A 977 44.41 -52.93 -11.67
N TYR A 978 43.96 -51.71 -11.42
CA TYR A 978 44.53 -50.46 -11.92
C TYR A 978 45.04 -49.61 -10.76
N GLN A 979 46.28 -49.14 -10.87
CA GLN A 979 46.94 -48.28 -9.91
C GLN A 979 47.46 -47.03 -10.61
N LEU A 980 47.05 -45.85 -10.16
CA LEU A 980 47.58 -44.55 -10.57
C LEU A 980 48.29 -43.90 -9.39
N ALA A 981 49.57 -43.60 -9.56
CA ALA A 981 50.34 -42.82 -8.60
C ALA A 981 51.30 -41.89 -9.36
N ASN A 982 51.32 -40.60 -9.00
CA ASN A 982 52.24 -39.61 -9.60
C ASN A 982 52.20 -39.56 -11.14
N ASP A 983 51.00 -39.56 -11.72
CA ASP A 983 50.77 -39.59 -13.18
C ASP A 983 51.23 -40.87 -13.90
N GLN A 984 51.67 -41.91 -13.17
CA GLN A 984 52.02 -43.23 -13.70
C GLN A 984 50.88 -44.23 -13.47
N LEU A 985 50.35 -44.78 -14.56
CA LEU A 985 49.35 -45.83 -14.56
C LEU A 985 50.05 -47.20 -14.67
N SER A 986 49.73 -48.10 -13.76
CA SER A 986 50.02 -49.53 -13.82
C SER A 986 48.70 -50.29 -13.80
N ALA A 987 48.52 -51.24 -14.69
CA ALA A 987 47.28 -51.97 -14.86
C ALA A 987 47.57 -53.44 -15.11
N ASN A 988 46.81 -54.33 -14.48
CA ASN A 988 46.77 -55.75 -14.78
C ASN A 988 45.36 -56.11 -15.26
N ASN A 989 45.26 -56.75 -16.43
CA ASN A 989 43.99 -57.11 -17.04
C ASN A 989 43.93 -58.63 -17.21
N HIS A 990 43.16 -59.31 -16.38
CA HIS A 990 42.85 -60.73 -16.56
C HIS A 990 41.57 -60.86 -17.38
N ILE A 991 41.64 -61.60 -18.48
CA ILE A 991 40.58 -61.74 -19.46
C ILE A 991 40.30 -63.23 -19.63
N PHE A 992 39.09 -63.66 -19.27
CA PHE A 992 38.60 -65.02 -19.51
C PHE A 992 37.41 -64.98 -20.46
N ILE A 993 37.45 -65.79 -21.52
CA ILE A 993 36.42 -65.81 -22.56
C ILE A 993 35.92 -67.24 -22.74
N ASP A 994 34.59 -67.44 -22.73
CA ASP A 994 33.93 -68.72 -22.94
C ASP A 994 33.20 -68.77 -24.29
N GLN A 995 33.40 -69.86 -25.05
CA GLN A 995 32.75 -70.14 -26.34
C GLN A 995 32.87 -69.04 -27.41
N LEU A 996 34.01 -68.34 -27.49
CA LEU A 996 34.23 -67.35 -28.56
C LEU A 996 34.09 -67.99 -29.94
N THR A 997 33.22 -67.40 -30.75
CA THR A 997 32.97 -67.77 -32.14
C THR A 997 32.92 -66.51 -33.00
N PHE A 998 33.71 -66.50 -34.07
CA PHE A 998 33.69 -65.43 -35.07
C PHE A 998 32.77 -65.77 -36.24
N GLY A 999 32.20 -64.73 -36.85
CA GLY A 999 31.58 -64.80 -38.16
C GLY A 999 32.59 -64.65 -39.30
N ASP A 1000 32.08 -64.34 -40.48
CA ASP A 1000 32.88 -64.14 -41.70
C ASP A 1000 33.78 -62.90 -41.62
N HIS A 1001 34.90 -62.93 -42.34
CA HIS A 1001 35.85 -61.82 -42.36
C HIS A 1001 35.21 -60.56 -42.97
N VAL A 1002 35.53 -59.40 -42.38
CA VAL A 1002 35.08 -58.10 -42.87
C VAL A 1002 36.32 -57.25 -43.18
N ASP A 1003 36.55 -57.01 -44.46
CA ASP A 1003 37.66 -56.17 -44.93
C ASP A 1003 37.46 -54.71 -44.49
N ASN A 1004 38.45 -54.14 -43.78
CA ASN A 1004 38.52 -52.71 -43.49
C ASN A 1004 39.98 -52.24 -43.30
N SER A 1005 40.20 -50.92 -43.40
CA SER A 1005 41.54 -50.31 -43.41
C SER A 1005 42.26 -50.31 -42.06
N THR A 1006 41.55 -50.50 -40.95
CA THR A 1006 42.09 -50.55 -39.58
C THR A 1006 42.26 -51.96 -39.03
N ALA A 1007 41.77 -52.97 -39.73
CA ALA A 1007 41.85 -54.37 -39.31
C ALA A 1007 43.29 -54.89 -39.44
N THR A 1008 43.70 -55.70 -38.45
CA THR A 1008 45.00 -56.37 -38.48
C THR A 1008 45.10 -57.35 -39.65
N LYS A 1009 46.29 -57.42 -40.26
CA LYS A 1009 46.61 -58.39 -41.31
C LYS A 1009 47.05 -59.76 -40.76
N LEU A 1010 47.16 -59.89 -39.43
CA LEU A 1010 47.59 -61.11 -38.76
C LEU A 1010 46.48 -62.19 -38.81
N PRO A 1011 46.83 -63.49 -38.80
CA PRO A 1011 45.85 -64.60 -38.84
C PRO A 1011 45.12 -64.78 -37.50
N VAL A 1012 44.17 -63.89 -37.19
CA VAL A 1012 43.45 -63.83 -35.90
C VAL A 1012 42.80 -65.16 -35.52
N ARG A 1013 42.15 -65.86 -36.47
CA ARG A 1013 41.52 -67.18 -36.19
C ARG A 1013 42.52 -68.22 -35.71
N LEU A 1014 43.75 -68.22 -36.25
CA LEU A 1014 44.82 -69.12 -35.83
C LEU A 1014 45.29 -68.76 -34.42
N ALA A 1015 45.56 -67.47 -34.17
CA ALA A 1015 46.00 -66.99 -32.85
C ALA A 1015 44.98 -67.34 -31.74
N ILE A 1016 43.69 -67.15 -32.02
CA ILE A 1016 42.61 -67.49 -31.08
C ILE A 1016 42.45 -69.01 -30.92
N SER A 1017 42.63 -69.81 -31.98
CA SER A 1017 42.60 -71.27 -31.87
C SER A 1017 43.72 -71.84 -31.01
N LEU A 1018 44.88 -71.17 -31.00
CA LEU A 1018 46.03 -71.53 -30.15
C LEU A 1018 45.80 -71.14 -28.68
N LEU A 1019 44.99 -70.12 -28.42
CA LEU A 1019 44.66 -69.67 -27.07
C LEU A 1019 43.45 -70.42 -26.48
N LYS A 1020 42.68 -71.14 -27.31
CA LYS A 1020 41.44 -71.84 -26.93
C LYS A 1020 41.73 -73.25 -26.42
N ASN A 1021 41.23 -73.60 -25.24
CA ASN A 1021 41.36 -74.95 -24.69
C ASN A 1021 40.29 -75.93 -25.25
N SER A 1022 40.31 -77.20 -24.82
CA SER A 1022 39.37 -78.24 -25.29
C SER A 1022 37.89 -77.99 -24.94
N ARG A 1023 37.61 -77.15 -23.94
CA ARG A 1023 36.26 -76.71 -23.55
C ARG A 1023 35.79 -75.47 -24.30
N GLY A 1024 36.71 -74.83 -25.00
CA GLY A 1024 36.47 -73.64 -25.79
C GLY A 1024 36.71 -72.32 -25.07
N GLU A 1025 37.48 -72.34 -23.99
CA GLU A 1025 37.78 -71.20 -23.12
C GLU A 1025 39.15 -70.60 -23.47
N ILE A 1026 39.31 -69.29 -23.29
CA ILE A 1026 40.56 -68.51 -23.47
C ILE A 1026 40.82 -67.74 -22.18
N ASP A 1027 42.04 -67.82 -21.65
CA ASP A 1027 42.44 -67.17 -20.40
C ASP A 1027 43.78 -66.44 -20.59
N VAL A 1028 43.79 -65.11 -20.46
CA VAL A 1028 44.94 -64.25 -20.75
C VAL A 1028 45.11 -63.16 -19.70
N ASN A 1029 46.34 -62.92 -19.26
CA ASN A 1029 46.72 -61.79 -18.41
C ASN A 1029 47.55 -60.78 -19.20
N ILE A 1030 47.11 -59.51 -19.25
CA ILE A 1030 47.73 -58.43 -20.01
C ILE A 1030 48.07 -57.28 -19.06
N PRO A 1031 49.34 -57.13 -18.63
CA PRO A 1031 49.76 -55.94 -17.91
C PRO A 1031 49.96 -54.76 -18.87
N VAL A 1032 49.63 -53.55 -18.40
CA VAL A 1032 49.77 -52.28 -19.12
C VAL A 1032 50.37 -51.25 -18.17
N SER A 1033 51.43 -50.56 -18.58
CA SER A 1033 52.02 -49.46 -17.79
C SER A 1033 52.38 -48.27 -18.67
N GLY A 1034 52.33 -47.05 -18.12
CA GLY A 1034 52.70 -45.82 -18.83
C GLY A 1034 52.31 -44.52 -18.11
N SER A 1035 52.81 -43.39 -18.62
CA SER A 1035 52.46 -42.06 -18.12
C SER A 1035 51.15 -41.56 -18.72
N LEU A 1036 50.29 -40.91 -17.92
CA LEU A 1036 49.09 -40.23 -18.43
C LEU A 1036 49.39 -39.01 -19.31
N SER A 1037 50.57 -38.41 -19.14
CA SER A 1037 50.99 -37.22 -19.91
C SER A 1037 51.66 -37.54 -21.24
N ASN A 1038 52.13 -38.79 -21.44
CA ASN A 1038 52.73 -39.24 -22.69
C ASN A 1038 52.45 -40.76 -22.88
N PRO A 1039 51.35 -41.12 -23.56
CA PRO A 1039 50.84 -42.49 -23.63
C PRO A 1039 51.58 -43.37 -24.67
N GLU A 1040 52.86 -43.64 -24.47
CA GLU A 1040 53.54 -44.74 -25.18
C GLU A 1040 53.34 -46.06 -24.39
N PHE A 1041 52.20 -46.71 -24.59
CA PHE A 1041 51.92 -47.99 -23.95
C PHE A 1041 52.72 -49.12 -24.61
N SER A 1042 53.67 -49.72 -23.90
CA SER A 1042 54.48 -50.83 -24.42
C SER A 1042 53.65 -52.13 -24.49
N ILE A 1043 53.10 -52.45 -25.67
CA ILE A 1043 52.29 -53.67 -25.90
C ILE A 1043 53.11 -54.77 -26.61
N GLY A 1044 54.22 -54.41 -27.27
CA GLY A 1044 54.95 -55.31 -28.17
C GLY A 1044 55.77 -56.43 -27.52
N GLY A 1045 56.05 -56.36 -26.20
CA GLY A 1045 57.02 -57.26 -25.54
C GLY A 1045 56.44 -58.53 -24.92
N LEU A 1046 55.13 -58.60 -24.65
CA LEU A 1046 54.57 -59.65 -23.78
C LEU A 1046 53.80 -60.77 -24.51
N ILE A 1047 53.29 -60.54 -25.71
CA ILE A 1047 52.42 -61.51 -26.40
C ILE A 1047 53.18 -62.76 -26.86
N TRP A 1048 54.49 -62.64 -27.15
CA TRP A 1048 55.30 -63.74 -27.68
C TRP A 1048 55.56 -64.86 -26.67
N HIS A 1049 55.49 -64.57 -25.37
CA HIS A 1049 55.74 -65.56 -24.31
C HIS A 1049 54.53 -66.43 -23.94
N ALA A 1050 53.31 -66.01 -24.31
CA ALA A 1050 52.09 -66.77 -24.01
C ALA A 1050 51.80 -67.89 -25.02
N VAL A 1051 52.24 -67.74 -26.29
CA VAL A 1051 51.97 -68.72 -27.36
C VAL A 1051 52.93 -69.92 -27.33
N LEU A 1052 54.12 -69.77 -26.74
CA LEU A 1052 55.18 -70.79 -26.80
C LEU A 1052 55.08 -71.90 -25.75
N ASN A 1053 54.21 -71.79 -24.73
CA ASN A 1053 54.12 -72.78 -23.65
C ASN A 1053 52.91 -73.73 -23.74
N LEU A 1054 52.09 -73.66 -24.81
CA LEU A 1054 50.84 -74.42 -24.93
C LEU A 1054 50.81 -75.34 -26.15
N LEU A 1055 51.82 -76.20 -26.32
CA LEU A 1055 51.83 -77.24 -27.35
C LEU A 1055 52.20 -78.60 -26.76
N GLU A 1056 51.18 -79.34 -26.30
CA GLU A 1056 51.17 -80.81 -26.31
C GLU A 1056 49.75 -81.40 -26.17
N LYS A 1057 49.29 -82.09 -27.23
CA LYS A 1057 48.18 -83.09 -27.32
C LYS A 1057 46.73 -82.58 -27.09
N ALA A 1058 45.68 -82.99 -27.81
CA ALA A 1058 45.47 -83.97 -28.88
C ALA A 1058 44.15 -83.68 -29.64
N VAL A 1059 44.00 -84.38 -30.77
CA VAL A 1059 42.91 -84.41 -31.75
C VAL A 1059 41.75 -85.31 -31.28
N THR A 1060 40.50 -84.88 -31.52
CA THR A 1060 39.35 -85.60 -32.16
C THR A 1060 38.01 -85.09 -31.64
N ALA A 1061 37.14 -84.63 -32.56
CA ALA A 1061 35.72 -84.38 -32.33
C ALA A 1061 34.94 -85.70 -32.21
N PRO A 1062 33.75 -85.70 -31.59
CA PRO A 1062 32.56 -86.01 -32.39
C PRO A 1062 31.26 -85.31 -31.95
N PHE A 1063 30.44 -84.93 -32.93
CA PHE A 1063 28.99 -84.75 -32.74
C PHE A 1063 28.31 -86.13 -32.66
N SER A 1064 27.24 -86.23 -31.86
CA SER A 1064 26.16 -87.18 -32.17
C SER A 1064 24.80 -86.66 -31.70
N LEU A 1065 23.83 -86.87 -32.59
CA LEU A 1065 22.43 -86.52 -32.60
C LEU A 1065 21.64 -87.10 -31.42
N ILE A 1066 20.65 -86.36 -30.90
CA ILE A 1066 19.41 -86.96 -30.37
C ILE A 1066 18.20 -86.12 -30.82
N ALA A 1067 17.53 -86.61 -31.85
CA ALA A 1067 16.13 -86.32 -32.16
C ALA A 1067 15.27 -87.43 -31.52
N ASN A 1068 14.06 -87.07 -31.08
CA ASN A 1068 13.01 -87.91 -30.47
C ASN A 1068 13.01 -88.01 -28.94
N ALA A 1069 12.69 -86.90 -28.27
CA ALA A 1069 12.17 -86.91 -26.90
C ALA A 1069 11.26 -85.70 -26.61
N PHE A 1070 10.33 -85.37 -27.51
CA PHE A 1070 9.23 -84.45 -27.21
C PHE A 1070 7.93 -85.06 -27.74
N GLY A 1071 7.18 -85.70 -26.84
CA GLY A 1071 5.86 -86.25 -27.11
C GLY A 1071 4.88 -85.18 -27.59
N GLY A 1072 3.97 -85.59 -28.46
CA GLY A 1072 3.05 -84.71 -29.18
C GLY A 1072 2.10 -83.90 -28.29
N GLY A 1073 1.83 -82.67 -28.75
CA GLY A 1073 0.84 -81.74 -28.21
C GLY A 1073 1.40 -80.32 -28.06
N ASN A 1074 1.16 -79.46 -29.07
CA ASN A 1074 1.40 -78.00 -29.10
C ASN A 1074 2.86 -77.49 -28.95
N SER A 1075 3.83 -78.17 -29.56
CA SER A 1075 5.24 -77.74 -29.59
C SER A 1075 5.58 -76.63 -30.60
N GLU A 1076 4.68 -76.29 -31.54
CA GLU A 1076 4.91 -75.21 -32.53
C GLU A 1076 4.80 -73.80 -31.94
N GLU A 1077 4.11 -73.61 -30.81
CA GLU A 1077 3.98 -72.29 -30.21
C GLU A 1077 5.16 -71.94 -29.28
N LEU A 1078 5.84 -72.88 -28.64
CA LEU A 1078 6.85 -72.57 -27.60
C LEU A 1078 8.25 -72.16 -28.14
N GLY A 1079 8.45 -72.15 -29.47
CA GLY A 1079 9.73 -71.85 -30.11
C GLY A 1079 10.06 -70.37 -30.32
N TYR A 1080 9.14 -69.44 -30.04
CA TYR A 1080 9.36 -68.00 -30.22
C TYR A 1080 8.41 -67.13 -29.38
N VAL A 1081 8.69 -65.83 -29.27
CA VAL A 1081 7.77 -64.80 -28.72
C VAL A 1081 7.70 -63.57 -29.62
N GLU A 1082 6.49 -63.04 -29.83
CA GLU A 1082 6.20 -61.97 -30.79
C GLU A 1082 6.19 -60.57 -30.15
N PHE A 1083 6.45 -59.56 -30.98
CA PHE A 1083 6.46 -58.15 -30.63
C PHE A 1083 5.70 -57.32 -31.67
N ASP A 1084 5.12 -56.20 -31.25
CA ASP A 1084 4.53 -55.22 -32.17
C ASP A 1084 5.60 -54.62 -33.11
N PRO A 1085 5.25 -54.25 -34.36
CA PRO A 1085 6.20 -53.65 -35.30
C PRO A 1085 6.84 -52.37 -34.76
N GLY A 1086 8.17 -52.27 -34.84
CA GLY A 1086 8.96 -51.14 -34.33
C GLY A 1086 9.08 -51.06 -32.81
N SER A 1087 8.57 -52.05 -32.06
CA SER A 1087 8.56 -52.08 -30.59
C SER A 1087 9.32 -53.29 -30.03
N ALA A 1088 9.98 -53.08 -28.88
CA ALA A 1088 10.59 -54.13 -28.06
C ALA A 1088 9.85 -54.35 -26.72
N LYS A 1089 8.64 -53.79 -26.57
CA LYS A 1089 7.82 -53.96 -25.37
C LYS A 1089 7.13 -55.33 -25.39
N LEU A 1090 7.28 -56.10 -24.31
CA LEU A 1090 6.56 -57.37 -24.13
C LEU A 1090 5.05 -57.09 -23.95
N SER A 1091 4.22 -57.77 -24.73
CA SER A 1091 2.77 -57.77 -24.55
C SER A 1091 2.35 -58.71 -23.41
N ASP A 1092 1.13 -58.58 -22.91
CA ASP A 1092 0.58 -59.48 -21.88
C ASP A 1092 0.47 -60.93 -22.38
N ALA A 1093 0.34 -61.12 -23.70
CA ALA A 1093 0.38 -62.45 -24.32
C ALA A 1093 1.81 -63.03 -24.35
N ALA A 1094 2.81 -62.19 -24.66
CA ALA A 1094 4.21 -62.57 -24.66
C ALA A 1094 4.70 -63.00 -23.27
N THR A 1095 4.32 -62.28 -22.20
CA THR A 1095 4.73 -62.60 -20.82
C THR A 1095 4.19 -63.95 -20.34
N LYS A 1096 2.91 -64.25 -20.56
CA LYS A 1096 2.32 -65.58 -20.21
C LYS A 1096 3.03 -66.74 -20.91
N LYS A 1097 3.44 -66.53 -22.16
CA LYS A 1097 4.18 -67.52 -22.95
C LYS A 1097 5.57 -67.79 -22.37
N LEU A 1098 6.27 -66.72 -21.99
CA LEU A 1098 7.59 -66.80 -21.35
C LEU A 1098 7.53 -67.51 -19.99
N ASP A 1099 6.51 -67.28 -19.15
CA ASP A 1099 6.36 -68.00 -17.87
C ASP A 1099 6.24 -69.54 -18.07
N THR A 1100 5.61 -69.98 -19.16
CA THR A 1100 5.51 -71.41 -19.51
C THR A 1100 6.88 -72.00 -19.88
N ILE A 1101 7.69 -71.25 -20.64
CA ILE A 1101 9.05 -71.64 -21.03
C ILE A 1101 9.96 -71.75 -19.79
N ILE A 1102 9.83 -70.82 -18.85
CA ILE A 1102 10.59 -70.83 -17.59
C ILE A 1102 10.32 -72.11 -16.80
N LYS A 1103 9.05 -72.49 -16.65
CA LYS A 1103 8.66 -73.72 -15.96
C LYS A 1103 9.38 -74.96 -16.53
N VAL A 1104 9.43 -75.09 -17.86
CA VAL A 1104 10.12 -76.19 -18.56
C VAL A 1104 11.64 -76.15 -18.34
N LEU A 1105 12.25 -74.96 -18.41
CA LEU A 1105 13.70 -74.80 -18.25
C LEU A 1105 14.18 -74.99 -16.80
N THR A 1106 13.30 -74.77 -15.81
CA THR A 1106 13.56 -75.09 -14.39
C THR A 1106 13.53 -76.59 -14.14
N GLU A 1107 12.62 -77.34 -14.78
CA GLU A 1107 12.51 -78.81 -14.65
C GLU A 1107 13.68 -79.57 -15.33
N LYS A 1108 14.35 -78.96 -16.31
CA LYS A 1108 15.44 -79.57 -17.10
C LYS A 1108 16.70 -78.73 -17.07
N SER A 1109 17.52 -78.89 -16.02
CA SER A 1109 18.72 -78.07 -15.78
C SER A 1109 19.85 -78.22 -16.81
N SER A 1110 19.85 -79.27 -17.64
CA SER A 1110 20.88 -79.51 -18.66
C SER A 1110 20.70 -78.73 -19.97
N ILE A 1111 19.51 -78.16 -20.20
CA ILE A 1111 19.17 -77.49 -21.47
C ILE A 1111 19.71 -76.07 -21.48
N ARG A 1112 20.40 -75.67 -22.55
CA ARG A 1112 20.79 -74.27 -22.80
C ARG A 1112 19.86 -73.66 -23.85
N ILE A 1113 19.63 -72.35 -23.75
CA ILE A 1113 18.75 -71.61 -24.65
C ILE A 1113 19.49 -70.45 -25.31
N ASP A 1114 19.50 -70.45 -26.64
CA ASP A 1114 19.98 -69.37 -27.49
C ASP A 1114 18.78 -68.45 -27.84
N LEU A 1115 18.90 -67.16 -27.58
CA LEU A 1115 17.92 -66.13 -27.91
C LEU A 1115 18.34 -65.42 -29.20
N ILE A 1116 17.49 -65.47 -30.23
CA ILE A 1116 17.78 -64.86 -31.53
C ILE A 1116 16.73 -63.79 -31.79
N GLY A 1117 17.13 -62.52 -31.65
CA GLY A 1117 16.28 -61.40 -32.01
C GLY A 1117 16.08 -61.30 -33.52
N ARG A 1118 14.85 -61.06 -33.96
CA ARG A 1118 14.51 -60.91 -35.37
C ARG A 1118 13.70 -59.65 -35.62
N VAL A 1119 13.97 -59.05 -36.77
CA VAL A 1119 13.23 -57.90 -37.31
C VAL A 1119 12.83 -58.17 -38.75
N ASP A 1120 11.71 -57.58 -39.14
CA ASP A 1120 11.24 -57.55 -40.53
C ASP A 1120 11.34 -56.12 -41.06
N PRO A 1121 12.28 -55.80 -41.96
CA PRO A 1121 12.42 -54.46 -42.51
C PRO A 1121 11.12 -53.86 -43.09
N ALA A 1122 10.23 -54.69 -43.64
CA ALA A 1122 8.97 -54.24 -44.23
C ALA A 1122 7.94 -53.83 -43.17
N ALA A 1123 7.88 -54.54 -42.04
CA ALA A 1123 6.96 -54.26 -40.94
C ALA A 1123 7.54 -53.28 -39.90
N ASP A 1124 8.79 -53.50 -39.48
CA ASP A 1124 9.47 -52.73 -38.43
C ASP A 1124 9.93 -51.35 -38.92
N GLY A 1125 10.26 -51.21 -40.22
CA GLY A 1125 10.69 -49.93 -40.80
C GLY A 1125 9.66 -48.81 -40.63
N PRO A 1126 8.41 -48.97 -41.10
CA PRO A 1126 7.33 -47.99 -40.89
C PRO A 1126 7.02 -47.73 -39.41
N GLY A 1127 7.09 -48.75 -38.56
CA GLY A 1127 6.89 -48.62 -37.11
C GLY A 1127 7.92 -47.70 -36.46
N LEU A 1128 9.21 -47.90 -36.78
CA LEU A 1128 10.32 -47.06 -36.30
C LEU A 1128 10.20 -45.60 -36.76
N ARG A 1129 9.78 -45.37 -38.02
CA ARG A 1129 9.56 -44.01 -38.54
C ARG A 1129 8.41 -43.30 -37.81
N THR A 1130 7.32 -44.01 -37.53
CA THR A 1130 6.17 -43.44 -36.80
C THR A 1130 6.57 -43.06 -35.37
N ALA A 1131 7.27 -43.95 -34.67
CA ALA A 1131 7.79 -43.67 -33.32
C ALA A 1131 8.76 -42.48 -33.30
N TYR A 1132 9.55 -42.30 -34.35
CA TYR A 1132 10.46 -41.15 -34.51
C TYR A 1132 9.69 -39.82 -34.59
N VAL A 1133 8.62 -39.74 -35.39
CA VAL A 1133 7.81 -38.51 -35.49
C VAL A 1133 7.16 -38.18 -34.15
N ASP A 1134 6.52 -39.17 -33.50
CA ASP A 1134 5.85 -38.96 -32.22
C ASP A 1134 6.82 -38.49 -31.13
N GLY A 1135 8.07 -39.00 -31.16
CA GLY A 1135 9.16 -38.53 -30.31
C GLY A 1135 9.50 -37.05 -30.52
N LEU A 1136 9.63 -36.60 -31.78
CA LEU A 1136 9.91 -35.20 -32.12
C LEU A 1136 8.78 -34.25 -31.70
N VAL A 1137 7.52 -34.65 -31.92
CA VAL A 1137 6.35 -33.87 -31.51
C VAL A 1137 6.34 -33.67 -29.99
N LYS A 1138 6.54 -34.75 -29.23
CA LYS A 1138 6.64 -34.70 -27.77
C LYS A 1138 7.81 -33.81 -27.31
N GLN A 1139 8.95 -33.89 -27.98
CA GLN A 1139 10.14 -33.08 -27.67
C GLN A 1139 9.87 -31.58 -27.83
N LEU A 1140 9.14 -31.17 -28.86
CA LEU A 1140 8.79 -29.78 -29.06
C LEU A 1140 7.70 -29.27 -28.12
N LYS A 1141 6.77 -30.13 -27.68
CA LYS A 1141 5.88 -29.82 -26.56
C LYS A 1141 6.70 -29.51 -25.31
N ILE A 1142 7.65 -30.37 -24.97
CA ILE A 1142 8.55 -30.17 -23.82
C ILE A 1142 9.32 -28.84 -23.96
N LYS A 1143 9.92 -28.57 -25.14
CA LYS A 1143 10.68 -27.33 -25.40
C LYS A 1143 9.84 -26.06 -25.24
N ASP A 1144 8.59 -26.06 -25.71
CA ASP A 1144 7.67 -24.91 -25.58
C ASP A 1144 7.24 -24.69 -24.12
N THR A 1145 7.11 -25.76 -23.35
CA THR A 1145 6.67 -25.71 -21.94
C THR A 1145 7.82 -25.25 -21.03
N VAL A 1146 9.01 -25.83 -21.18
CA VAL A 1146 10.24 -25.40 -20.48
C VAL A 1146 10.63 -23.97 -20.87
N GLY A 1147 10.45 -23.59 -22.15
CA GLY A 1147 10.75 -22.24 -22.65
C GLY A 1147 9.88 -21.13 -22.04
N LYS A 1148 8.77 -21.46 -21.37
CA LYS A 1148 7.91 -20.52 -20.64
C LYS A 1148 8.29 -20.36 -19.16
N GLY A 1149 9.37 -21.03 -18.71
CA GLY A 1149 9.82 -20.99 -17.32
C GLY A 1149 9.02 -21.89 -16.38
N GLU A 1150 8.20 -22.80 -16.90
CA GLU A 1150 7.48 -23.79 -16.09
C GLU A 1150 8.33 -25.05 -15.88
N SER A 1151 8.61 -25.37 -14.61
CA SER A 1151 9.20 -26.66 -14.22
C SER A 1151 8.15 -27.79 -14.37
N VAL A 1152 8.32 -28.66 -15.37
CA VAL A 1152 7.36 -29.72 -15.76
C VAL A 1152 8.03 -31.09 -15.84
N ASP A 1153 7.33 -32.12 -15.39
CA ASP A 1153 7.80 -33.50 -15.49
C ASP A 1153 7.68 -34.05 -16.92
N THR A 1154 8.81 -34.02 -17.64
CA THR A 1154 8.95 -34.50 -19.03
C THR A 1154 8.47 -35.95 -19.27
N SER A 1155 8.47 -36.82 -18.25
CA SER A 1155 8.02 -38.20 -18.38
C SER A 1155 6.50 -38.33 -18.42
N THR A 1156 5.80 -37.39 -17.77
CA THR A 1156 4.33 -37.30 -17.72
C THR A 1156 3.73 -36.51 -18.88
N VAL A 1157 4.56 -35.82 -19.68
CA VAL A 1157 4.09 -35.06 -20.84
C VAL A 1157 3.59 -36.02 -21.91
N THR A 1158 2.28 -36.09 -22.06
CA THR A 1158 1.59 -36.66 -23.22
C THR A 1158 1.23 -35.56 -24.20
N VAL A 1159 1.21 -35.89 -25.49
CA VAL A 1159 0.72 -34.95 -26.52
C VAL A 1159 -0.75 -35.28 -26.75
N ASP A 1160 -1.64 -34.44 -26.25
CA ASP A 1160 -3.07 -34.60 -26.48
C ASP A 1160 -3.39 -34.39 -27.96
N PRO A 1161 -4.43 -35.03 -28.51
CA PRO A 1161 -4.79 -34.89 -29.93
C PRO A 1161 -4.96 -33.44 -30.38
N ALA A 1162 -5.51 -32.58 -29.50
CA ALA A 1162 -5.70 -31.14 -29.78
C ALA A 1162 -4.39 -30.35 -29.93
N ASP A 1163 -3.30 -30.83 -29.31
CA ASP A 1163 -1.97 -30.21 -29.31
C ASP A 1163 -1.05 -30.79 -30.40
N TYR A 1164 -1.37 -31.98 -30.93
CA TYR A 1164 -0.48 -32.75 -31.80
C TYR A 1164 -0.12 -31.98 -33.07
N ASP A 1165 -1.09 -31.43 -33.79
CA ASP A 1165 -0.86 -30.70 -35.05
C ASP A 1165 -0.01 -29.44 -34.85
N LYS A 1166 -0.20 -28.75 -33.73
CA LYS A 1166 0.59 -27.56 -33.36
C LYS A 1166 2.06 -27.91 -33.21
N TYR A 1167 2.38 -28.99 -32.50
CA TYR A 1167 3.76 -29.40 -32.27
C TYR A 1167 4.35 -30.15 -33.46
N LEU A 1168 3.54 -30.85 -34.26
CA LEU A 1168 3.92 -31.42 -35.56
C LEU A 1168 4.35 -30.35 -36.56
N SER A 1169 3.63 -29.23 -36.64
CA SER A 1169 4.02 -28.09 -37.48
C SER A 1169 5.35 -27.48 -37.05
N LYS A 1170 5.58 -27.38 -35.73
CA LYS A 1170 6.89 -26.95 -35.19
C LYS A 1170 7.98 -27.98 -35.51
N ALA A 1171 7.68 -29.29 -35.46
CA ALA A 1171 8.62 -30.38 -35.78
C ALA A 1171 9.06 -30.30 -37.23
N TYR A 1172 8.10 -30.15 -38.12
CA TYR A 1172 8.34 -29.98 -39.55
C TYR A 1172 9.21 -28.76 -39.82
N LYS A 1173 8.91 -27.60 -39.20
CA LYS A 1173 9.73 -26.39 -39.36
C LYS A 1173 11.15 -26.55 -38.82
N ALA A 1174 11.34 -27.30 -37.74
CA ALA A 1174 12.64 -27.51 -37.11
C ALA A 1174 13.49 -28.61 -37.75
N ALA A 1175 12.88 -29.55 -38.49
CA ALA A 1175 13.59 -30.71 -39.05
C ALA A 1175 14.64 -30.31 -40.10
N ASP A 1176 15.76 -31.04 -40.14
CA ASP A 1176 16.92 -30.72 -40.98
C ASP A 1176 16.82 -31.41 -42.36
N PHE A 1177 15.90 -30.94 -43.21
CA PHE A 1177 15.79 -31.34 -44.61
C PHE A 1177 15.26 -30.19 -45.47
N LYS A 1178 15.48 -30.27 -46.78
CA LYS A 1178 15.13 -29.23 -47.76
C LYS A 1178 13.60 -29.15 -47.91
N LYS A 1179 13.00 -28.05 -47.45
CA LYS A 1179 11.55 -27.84 -47.50
C LYS A 1179 11.12 -27.07 -48.75
N PRO A 1180 9.93 -27.35 -49.31
CA PRO A 1180 9.35 -26.52 -50.36
C PRO A 1180 9.05 -25.12 -49.81
N HIS A 1181 9.45 -24.10 -50.56
CA HIS A 1181 9.17 -22.70 -50.24
C HIS A 1181 8.00 -22.21 -51.10
N ASN A 1182 7.20 -21.29 -50.57
CA ASN A 1182 6.20 -20.58 -51.36
C ASN A 1182 6.89 -19.52 -52.25
N PHE A 1183 6.11 -18.88 -53.12
CA PHE A 1183 6.59 -17.84 -54.05
C PHE A 1183 7.24 -16.62 -53.36
N VAL A 1184 7.16 -16.51 -52.04
CA VAL A 1184 7.72 -15.41 -51.22
C VAL A 1184 8.96 -15.87 -50.41
N GLY A 1185 9.49 -17.07 -50.66
CA GLY A 1185 10.67 -17.59 -49.97
C GLY A 1185 10.44 -18.03 -48.52
N LEU A 1186 9.18 -18.21 -48.10
CA LEU A 1186 8.81 -18.79 -46.80
C LEU A 1186 8.51 -20.29 -46.94
N THR A 1187 8.85 -21.09 -45.93
CA THR A 1187 8.55 -22.53 -45.93
C THR A 1187 7.03 -22.77 -46.04
N LYS A 1188 6.61 -23.57 -47.03
CA LYS A 1188 5.19 -23.91 -47.27
C LYS A 1188 4.70 -24.80 -46.11
N SER A 1189 3.59 -24.45 -45.45
CA SER A 1189 2.98 -25.35 -44.46
C SER A 1189 2.17 -26.42 -45.19
N LEU A 1190 2.51 -27.69 -44.97
CA LEU A 1190 1.78 -28.83 -45.51
C LEU A 1190 0.64 -29.26 -44.56
N PRO A 1191 -0.39 -29.98 -45.02
CA PRO A 1191 -1.34 -30.69 -44.17
C PRO A 1191 -0.65 -31.62 -43.16
N ALA A 1192 -1.33 -31.96 -42.06
CA ALA A 1192 -0.75 -32.74 -40.95
C ALA A 1192 -0.18 -34.09 -41.43
N ASP A 1193 -0.93 -34.83 -42.25
CA ASP A 1193 -0.48 -36.12 -42.78
C ASP A 1193 0.74 -36.00 -43.70
N GLU A 1194 0.81 -34.94 -44.51
CA GLU A 1194 1.98 -34.65 -45.37
C GLU A 1194 3.21 -34.25 -44.55
N MET A 1195 3.03 -33.45 -43.48
CA MET A 1195 4.11 -33.12 -42.54
C MET A 1195 4.63 -34.37 -41.84
N LYS A 1196 3.74 -35.23 -41.37
CA LYS A 1196 4.09 -36.50 -40.71
C LYS A 1196 4.86 -37.41 -41.65
N SER A 1197 4.37 -37.59 -42.88
CA SER A 1197 5.05 -38.40 -43.90
C SER A 1197 6.42 -37.83 -44.27
N ALA A 1198 6.55 -36.52 -44.46
CA ALA A 1198 7.83 -35.88 -44.79
C ALA A 1198 8.89 -36.03 -43.67
N ILE A 1199 8.48 -35.95 -42.39
CA ILE A 1199 9.40 -36.20 -41.27
C ILE A 1199 9.74 -37.69 -41.19
N ALA A 1200 8.76 -38.59 -41.38
CA ALA A 1200 8.95 -40.03 -41.35
C ALA A 1200 9.91 -40.53 -42.45
N GLU A 1201 9.80 -40.00 -43.67
CA GLU A 1201 10.66 -40.36 -44.81
C GLU A 1201 12.13 -40.02 -44.56
N HIS A 1202 12.40 -38.99 -43.77
CA HIS A 1202 13.74 -38.55 -43.38
C HIS A 1202 14.20 -39.08 -42.01
N ALA A 1203 13.45 -39.98 -41.37
CA ALA A 1203 13.88 -40.62 -40.14
C ALA A 1203 15.10 -41.53 -40.41
N PRO A 1204 16.12 -41.55 -39.53
CA PRO A 1204 17.38 -42.29 -39.73
C PRO A 1204 17.23 -43.80 -39.45
N VAL A 1205 16.29 -44.47 -40.12
CA VAL A 1205 16.06 -45.91 -40.01
C VAL A 1205 16.99 -46.65 -40.97
N ASN A 1206 18.02 -47.30 -40.43
CA ASN A 1206 19.03 -48.08 -41.15
C ASN A 1206 19.24 -49.48 -40.52
N ASP A 1207 20.10 -50.30 -41.11
CA ASP A 1207 20.42 -51.65 -40.60
C ASP A 1207 20.91 -51.66 -39.15
N ALA A 1208 21.53 -50.58 -38.67
CA ALA A 1208 21.93 -50.47 -37.27
C ALA A 1208 20.72 -50.30 -36.36
N SER A 1209 19.74 -49.45 -36.71
CA SER A 1209 18.49 -49.29 -35.94
C SER A 1209 17.63 -50.57 -35.92
N LEU A 1210 17.62 -51.33 -37.01
CA LEU A 1210 16.94 -52.63 -37.09
C LEU A 1210 17.67 -53.68 -36.25
N ARG A 1211 19.00 -53.73 -36.30
CA ARG A 1211 19.82 -54.60 -35.45
C ARG A 1211 19.63 -54.30 -33.97
N GLU A 1212 19.59 -53.02 -33.62
CA GLU A 1212 19.33 -52.57 -32.25
C GLU A 1212 17.95 -53.02 -31.77
N LEU A 1213 16.90 -52.84 -32.59
CA LEU A 1213 15.55 -53.32 -32.27
C LEU A 1213 15.52 -54.84 -32.05
N ALA A 1214 16.19 -55.61 -32.92
CA ALA A 1214 16.30 -57.06 -32.78
C ALA A 1214 17.00 -57.46 -31.47
N GLN A 1215 18.12 -56.79 -31.14
CA GLN A 1215 18.83 -57.00 -29.87
C GLN A 1215 17.98 -56.62 -28.66
N GLN A 1216 17.28 -55.49 -28.69
CA GLN A 1216 16.41 -55.05 -27.60
C GLN A 1216 15.29 -56.05 -27.33
N ARG A 1217 14.71 -56.66 -28.39
CA ARG A 1217 13.72 -57.74 -28.24
C ARG A 1217 14.32 -58.97 -27.55
N ALA A 1218 15.48 -59.45 -28.01
CA ALA A 1218 16.17 -60.58 -27.38
C ALA A 1218 16.55 -60.28 -25.92
N GLN A 1219 16.99 -59.06 -25.63
CA GLN A 1219 17.29 -58.59 -24.27
C GLN A 1219 16.05 -58.50 -23.39
N ALA A 1220 14.91 -58.02 -23.91
CA ALA A 1220 13.66 -57.97 -23.15
C ALA A 1220 13.23 -59.37 -22.69
N VAL A 1221 13.42 -60.38 -23.56
CA VAL A 1221 13.19 -61.78 -23.22
C VAL A 1221 14.21 -62.31 -22.22
N GLN A 1222 15.50 -61.99 -22.41
CA GLN A 1222 16.57 -62.37 -21.49
C GLN A 1222 16.35 -61.81 -20.08
N GLN A 1223 15.98 -60.53 -19.97
CA GLN A 1223 15.65 -59.85 -18.71
C GLN A 1223 14.45 -60.51 -18.03
N TYR A 1224 13.47 -60.97 -18.80
CA TYR A 1224 12.33 -61.68 -18.24
C TYR A 1224 12.73 -63.05 -17.63
N PHE A 1225 13.80 -63.68 -18.10
CA PHE A 1225 14.38 -64.91 -17.55
C PHE A 1225 15.32 -64.67 -16.36
N GLU A 1226 15.82 -63.44 -16.17
CA GLU A 1226 16.76 -63.09 -15.11
C GLU A 1226 16.18 -63.41 -13.72
N GLY A 1227 16.96 -64.08 -12.87
CA GLY A 1227 16.54 -64.51 -11.52
C GLY A 1227 15.58 -65.71 -11.49
N LYS A 1228 15.06 -66.13 -12.65
CA LYS A 1228 14.18 -67.31 -12.79
C LYS A 1228 14.90 -68.52 -13.40
N ILE A 1229 15.96 -68.30 -14.19
CA ILE A 1229 16.82 -69.32 -14.81
C ILE A 1229 18.29 -68.90 -14.62
N ASP A 1230 19.20 -69.88 -14.46
CA ASP A 1230 20.65 -69.63 -14.40
C ASP A 1230 21.16 -68.92 -15.68
N SER A 1231 21.84 -67.78 -15.51
CA SER A 1231 22.33 -66.93 -16.60
C SER A 1231 23.36 -67.61 -17.49
N SER A 1232 24.13 -68.57 -16.97
CA SER A 1232 25.10 -69.36 -17.75
C SER A 1232 24.43 -70.19 -18.85
N ARG A 1233 23.12 -70.47 -18.71
CA ARG A 1233 22.33 -71.30 -19.64
C ARG A 1233 21.64 -70.51 -20.75
N VAL A 1234 21.62 -69.18 -20.66
CA VAL A 1234 20.97 -68.29 -21.64
C VAL A 1234 22.04 -67.53 -22.41
N PHE A 1235 22.01 -67.61 -23.74
CA PHE A 1235 22.94 -66.91 -24.63
C PHE A 1235 22.16 -66.04 -25.61
N ILE A 1236 22.59 -64.80 -25.84
CA ILE A 1236 22.09 -64.04 -26.99
C ILE A 1236 22.98 -64.34 -28.18
N VAL A 1237 22.38 -64.70 -29.31
CA VAL A 1237 23.10 -64.98 -30.55
C VAL A 1237 22.86 -63.83 -31.53
N ALA A 1238 23.74 -63.69 -32.52
CA ALA A 1238 23.64 -62.66 -33.55
C ALA A 1238 22.20 -62.56 -34.12
N PRO A 1239 21.60 -61.35 -34.14
CA PRO A 1239 20.23 -61.14 -34.58
C PRO A 1239 20.07 -61.36 -36.09
N LYS A 1240 18.86 -61.71 -36.50
CA LYS A 1240 18.47 -61.81 -37.92
C LYS A 1240 17.74 -60.55 -38.36
N LEU A 1241 18.22 -59.92 -39.42
CA LEU A 1241 17.69 -58.65 -39.91
C LEU A 1241 16.68 -58.84 -41.06
N ASP A 1242 16.17 -60.05 -41.23
CA ASP A 1242 15.24 -60.43 -42.28
C ASP A 1242 14.18 -61.43 -41.76
N ALA A 1243 13.10 -61.54 -42.53
CA ALA A 1243 12.00 -62.48 -42.29
C ALA A 1243 12.28 -63.89 -42.86
N GLN A 1244 13.47 -64.19 -43.38
CA GLN A 1244 13.72 -65.45 -44.09
C GLN A 1244 13.88 -66.65 -43.12
N GLY A 1245 13.41 -67.82 -43.55
CA GLY A 1245 13.58 -69.07 -42.80
C GLY A 1245 12.59 -69.31 -41.66
N ILE A 1246 11.46 -68.60 -41.64
CA ILE A 1246 10.30 -68.88 -40.76
C ILE A 1246 9.41 -69.94 -41.45
N LYS A 1247 9.15 -71.06 -40.78
CA LYS A 1247 8.31 -72.17 -41.30
C LYS A 1247 6.98 -72.33 -40.54
N ASP A 1248 6.81 -71.58 -39.46
CA ASP A 1248 5.61 -71.55 -38.61
C ASP A 1248 4.68 -70.38 -39.00
N LYS A 1249 3.50 -70.27 -38.35
CA LYS A 1249 2.47 -69.24 -38.65
C LYS A 1249 2.65 -67.92 -37.85
N GLY A 1250 3.74 -67.76 -37.11
CA GLY A 1250 3.97 -66.57 -36.27
C GLY A 1250 4.45 -65.33 -37.05
N ALA A 1251 4.25 -64.15 -36.46
CA ALA A 1251 4.74 -62.88 -37.01
C ALA A 1251 6.27 -62.86 -37.09
N ALA A 1252 6.83 -62.26 -38.14
CA ALA A 1252 8.29 -62.17 -38.33
C ALA A 1252 9.00 -61.25 -37.31
N THR A 1253 8.24 -60.37 -36.63
CA THR A 1253 8.69 -59.47 -35.57
C THR A 1253 8.78 -60.21 -34.22
N ARG A 1254 9.83 -61.01 -34.03
CA ARG A 1254 9.89 -61.97 -32.91
C ARG A 1254 11.29 -62.23 -32.35
N VAL A 1255 11.34 -62.97 -31.25
CA VAL A 1255 12.56 -63.63 -30.74
C VAL A 1255 12.39 -65.13 -30.89
N ASP A 1256 13.29 -65.78 -31.63
CA ASP A 1256 13.35 -67.23 -31.78
C ASP A 1256 14.16 -67.86 -30.62
N PHE A 1257 13.74 -69.04 -30.13
CA PHE A 1257 14.44 -69.82 -29.11
C PHE A 1257 15.15 -71.03 -29.73
N GLY A 1258 16.48 -71.08 -29.65
CA GLY A 1258 17.28 -72.24 -30.01
C GLY A 1258 17.62 -73.09 -28.79
N LEU A 1259 17.14 -74.33 -28.72
CA LEU A 1259 17.47 -75.25 -27.62
C LEU A 1259 18.75 -76.04 -27.97
N LYS A 1260 19.68 -76.16 -27.02
CA LYS A 1260 20.91 -76.94 -27.15
C LYS A 1260 21.16 -77.85 -25.95
#